data_AF-A0A832BQD5-F1
#
_entry.id   AF-A0A832BQD5-F1
#
_cell.length_a   1.000
_cell.length_b   1.000
_cell.length_c   1.000
_cell.angle_alpha   90.00
_cell.angle_beta   90.00
_cell.angle_gamma   90.00
#
_symmetry.space_group_name_H-M   'P 1'
#
loop_
_entity.id
_entity.type
_entity.pdbx_description
1 polymer ?
#
loop_
_entity_poly.entity_id
_entity_poly.type
_entity_poly.pdbx_seq_one_letter_code
_entity_poly.pdbx_strand_id
1 'polypeptide(L)'
;MKCITLMQKPAMRNCLAILILITSFAEGAYGQYLDEKDFHQLTSKDGLSSDRVNGIVQDSIGYIWASTSAGLNRYDGKKIVQFHSEKDSLSLPSEDLGGMGWLNKSCFGVYTAGLHVVNTKTGKTRNIFIPYADKSYEYKFNVVMRAIGDEEGNIFIVSRSGFYHFDKNYQLVFRYDYIEKEKVALAHFFFNSNLLEIDARLLLVSSLASVYDKEKRQLIKIGSSVFPVLSEFVGEQSRYHCFFQFKPGHFIISRQYSDSIFYVIPSQNKCVPSKLPFNTAKEEFHFRSKILVESDTSFYVTGHLSGFYKLRLNPHNGSITIDPRKYLRSLLCQAMLIDKDGKLWIATDKGLLWQDPRKPIIKTGYLPQAIPDSFPNFHLCDVYASGPNVYVGNRGNSGLLLFDRNTLQFKKQFIFPGNNGRGNSIYAITAMDSNSLILGTDSPVLLFDEKKQSAKEIDPPQWGEGIWTSDLFRDSRNRIWLSAYFTYYYDTRERKFRYVKTHPSLLSVPSCVAEDRNGNIWMGGHGLARYNVKLDSFDFYLDSFPFIKMPDKQVHTMVIDAQNNIWFNSNNNGLVSYNIDNKKYNHFTKESGLPDNDIAALYVVGDMIWVASFSGLSCINSRTLHIEKFGTEVGLPDVPITKFSRFYYDNNSRELFFSYSNALVKFNPFQLLNSKKPPRVFIENITFNGNRSLFIPAGEIETSWRENDIRCSIGTIDFLTGSDQAFEFRIAKEINSPWQELGKQSTFSISNLPTGIHRLQVKVVSLSNHWPPQIREIRIKVLPPFWKTNWFIGLFILALSFLFYWFIRWRTNRATRKEVEKTNIEKIKAENYKSQFELEQISNFFSTSLADKKNEEEVLWAVTSNLIKRLCYEDCMIYLWNKDKTKMIQRAAYGPKGNPEFIQSQVFDVVPGQGVVGHVMQTMQPVLIPDTRKDPRYRVDEMFRLSEVCVPIIHNGELIGIIDSEHPEPHYFKERDLKILTTIATLLGNKLKQLESENSLEAKRRELSTINEKLVEARLSALQAQMNPHFVFNALNSIKRMILDKDNEKASRYLSKFALMIRMTLNHSKEIFVSLEETVEYLKTYLEMEQLRFDDSFTFSINTGQNIDVTETAIPSLMIQPLVENAIWHGLMPSQGDKKIRILFTQQENKITCSIEDNGIGIRASEKLKEGNTTLHRSVGLENIRNRIRMMNEKYNTECTLEIIDLWEINAGCSGTKVILQLNSINL
;
A
#
# COMPACT_ATOMS: atom_id res chain seq x y z
N MET A 1 47.61 -70.56 23.61
CA MET A 1 48.19 -71.88 23.22
C MET A 1 47.09 -72.93 23.38
N LYS A 2 46.87 -73.77 22.34
CA LYS A 2 45.83 -74.82 22.16
C LYS A 2 44.37 -74.37 21.88
N CYS A 3 44.06 -74.27 20.59
CA CYS A 3 42.86 -74.76 19.86
C CYS A 3 42.58 -73.91 18.61
N ILE A 4 43.59 -73.81 17.73
CA ILE A 4 43.41 -73.59 16.30
C ILE A 4 43.76 -74.93 15.65
N THR A 5 42.77 -75.79 15.44
CA THR A 5 42.87 -76.90 14.49
C THR A 5 41.48 -77.50 14.31
N LEU A 6 40.67 -76.90 13.43
CA LEU A 6 39.79 -77.62 12.50
C LEU A 6 39.00 -76.63 11.63
N MET A 7 38.92 -76.99 10.35
CA MET A 7 37.96 -76.54 9.33
C MET A 7 38.39 -75.44 8.35
N GLN A 8 39.19 -75.91 7.39
CA GLN A 8 39.20 -75.49 6.00
C GLN A 8 37.78 -75.49 5.40
N LYS A 9 37.28 -74.35 4.88
CA LYS A 9 36.34 -74.35 3.72
C LYS A 9 36.59 -73.11 2.82
N PRO A 10 36.67 -73.25 1.49
CA PRO A 10 36.94 -72.15 0.55
C PRO A 10 35.81 -71.11 0.46
N ALA A 11 34.59 -71.46 0.87
CA ALA A 11 33.40 -70.62 0.71
C ALA A 11 33.43 -69.34 1.56
N MET A 12 34.05 -69.37 2.75
CA MET A 12 34.05 -68.22 3.65
C MET A 12 35.07 -67.15 3.23
N ARG A 13 36.12 -67.51 2.49
CA ARG A 13 37.15 -66.58 2.00
C ARG A 13 36.63 -65.71 0.85
N ASN A 14 35.73 -66.24 0.02
CA ASN A 14 35.05 -65.47 -1.04
C ASN A 14 33.94 -64.58 -0.47
N CYS A 15 33.21 -65.02 0.56
CA CYS A 15 32.26 -64.15 1.26
C CYS A 15 32.97 -63.02 2.03
N LEU A 16 34.12 -63.27 2.66
CA LEU A 16 34.90 -62.22 3.33
C LEU A 16 35.56 -61.27 2.34
N ALA A 17 36.03 -61.75 1.18
CA ALA A 17 36.56 -60.90 0.11
C ALA A 17 35.46 -60.04 -0.54
N ILE A 18 34.25 -60.59 -0.72
CA ILE A 18 33.08 -59.83 -1.21
C ILE A 18 32.58 -58.85 -0.14
N LEU A 19 32.59 -59.21 1.14
CA LEU A 19 32.26 -58.26 2.21
C LEU A 19 33.31 -57.14 2.32
N ILE A 20 34.61 -57.46 2.19
CA ILE A 20 35.69 -56.47 2.22
C ILE A 20 35.69 -55.60 0.95
N LEU A 21 35.29 -56.13 -0.21
CA LEU A 21 35.03 -55.34 -1.42
C LEU A 21 33.79 -54.46 -1.28
N ILE A 22 32.72 -54.94 -0.65
CA ILE A 22 31.50 -54.14 -0.42
C ILE A 22 31.74 -53.06 0.65
N THR A 23 32.57 -53.31 1.67
CA THR A 23 32.95 -52.28 2.65
C THR A 23 33.98 -51.29 2.11
N SER A 24 34.87 -51.69 1.19
CA SER A 24 35.81 -50.76 0.53
C SER A 24 35.17 -49.94 -0.60
N PHE A 25 34.05 -50.38 -1.17
CA PHE A 25 33.20 -49.53 -2.04
C PHE A 25 32.24 -48.62 -1.25
N ALA A 26 31.95 -48.92 0.02
CA ALA A 26 31.10 -48.08 0.88
C ALA A 26 31.83 -46.83 1.42
N GLU A 27 33.16 -46.82 1.49
CA GLU A 27 33.95 -45.65 1.89
C GLU A 27 34.22 -44.65 0.74
N GLY A 28 33.83 -45.01 -0.49
CA GLY A 28 33.94 -44.19 -1.69
C GLY A 28 32.69 -43.36 -2.04
N ALA A 29 31.70 -43.26 -1.15
CA ALA A 29 30.61 -42.30 -1.32
C ALA A 29 31.14 -40.88 -0.96
N TYR A 30 31.92 -40.30 -1.87
CA TYR A 30 32.09 -38.86 -1.92
C TYR A 30 30.69 -38.26 -1.94
N GLY A 31 30.35 -37.53 -0.87
CA GLY A 31 29.10 -36.79 -0.80
C GLY A 31 28.97 -35.85 -2.00
N GLN A 32 27.72 -35.50 -2.30
CA GLN A 32 27.28 -34.45 -3.22
C GLN A 32 28.35 -33.38 -3.48
N TYR A 33 28.82 -33.30 -4.73
CA TYR A 33 29.84 -32.35 -5.15
C TYR A 33 29.20 -30.98 -5.37
N LEU A 34 29.72 -29.94 -4.70
CA LEU A 34 29.33 -28.54 -4.90
C LEU A 34 30.25 -27.94 -5.97
N ASP A 35 29.69 -27.42 -7.06
CA ASP A 35 30.42 -26.69 -8.09
C ASP A 35 30.21 -25.18 -7.88
N GLU A 36 31.28 -24.38 -8.02
CA GLU A 36 31.24 -22.92 -7.86
C GLU A 36 30.31 -22.27 -8.90
N LYS A 37 30.15 -22.88 -10.08
CA LYS A 37 29.26 -22.38 -11.14
C LYS A 37 27.77 -22.51 -10.85
N ASP A 38 27.41 -23.38 -9.92
CA ASP A 38 26.00 -23.67 -9.60
C ASP A 38 25.45 -22.77 -8.48
N PHE A 39 26.28 -21.88 -7.91
CA PHE A 39 25.83 -20.93 -6.90
C PHE A 39 25.17 -19.71 -7.54
N HIS A 40 23.96 -19.40 -7.09
CA HIS A 40 23.32 -18.12 -7.34
C HIS A 40 23.95 -17.07 -6.43
N GLN A 41 24.33 -15.93 -6.99
CA GLN A 41 24.98 -14.84 -6.27
C GLN A 41 24.06 -13.62 -6.17
N LEU A 42 23.87 -13.10 -4.96
CA LEU A 42 23.18 -11.86 -4.67
C LEU A 42 24.18 -10.79 -4.23
N THR A 43 24.13 -9.65 -4.89
CA THR A 43 25.05 -8.52 -4.70
C THR A 43 24.28 -7.22 -4.46
N SER A 44 25.01 -6.12 -4.30
CA SER A 44 24.47 -4.76 -4.25
C SER A 44 23.66 -4.38 -5.48
N LYS A 45 23.95 -4.96 -6.65
CA LYS A 45 23.13 -4.79 -7.87
C LYS A 45 21.72 -5.37 -7.74
N ASP A 46 21.57 -6.39 -6.90
CA ASP A 46 20.29 -7.07 -6.63
C ASP A 46 19.53 -6.42 -5.45
N GLY A 47 20.09 -5.38 -4.84
CA GLY A 47 19.51 -4.65 -3.72
C GLY A 47 20.06 -5.03 -2.35
N LEU A 48 21.19 -5.73 -2.25
CA LEU A 48 21.91 -5.92 -1.00
C LEU A 48 22.60 -4.61 -0.55
N SER A 49 22.64 -4.29 0.74
CA SER A 49 23.20 -3.01 1.18
C SER A 49 24.74 -2.93 1.04
N SER A 50 25.44 -4.07 1.07
CA SER A 50 26.86 -4.18 0.73
C SER A 50 27.19 -5.60 0.31
N ASP A 51 28.14 -5.75 -0.63
CA ASP A 51 28.63 -7.06 -1.07
C ASP A 51 29.37 -7.80 0.06
N ARG A 52 29.84 -7.11 1.10
CA ARG A 52 30.51 -7.76 2.22
C ARG A 52 29.49 -8.24 3.26
N VAL A 53 29.15 -9.53 3.20
CA VAL A 53 28.16 -10.16 4.10
C VAL A 53 28.88 -10.86 5.25
N ASN A 54 28.64 -10.39 6.47
CA ASN A 54 29.35 -10.83 7.68
C ASN A 54 28.57 -11.90 8.48
N GLY A 55 27.26 -12.02 8.27
CA GLY A 55 26.41 -12.95 9.01
C GLY A 55 25.09 -13.25 8.30
N ILE A 56 24.54 -14.44 8.56
CA ILE A 56 23.28 -14.91 7.97
C ILE A 56 22.47 -15.73 8.98
N VAL A 57 21.15 -15.51 9.01
CA VAL A 57 20.17 -16.36 9.71
C VAL A 57 18.89 -16.48 8.89
N GLN A 58 18.07 -17.51 9.16
CA GLN A 58 16.72 -17.63 8.60
C GLN A 58 15.67 -17.61 9.69
N ASP A 59 14.65 -16.76 9.53
CA ASP A 59 13.56 -16.62 10.51
C ASP A 59 12.54 -17.77 10.50
N SER A 60 11.62 -17.72 11.48
CA SER A 60 10.62 -18.77 11.70
C SER A 60 9.65 -18.95 10.52
N ILE A 61 9.47 -17.94 9.67
CA ILE A 61 8.65 -18.02 8.46
C ILE A 61 9.49 -18.56 7.30
N GLY A 62 10.71 -18.06 7.18
CA GLY A 62 11.74 -18.50 6.25
C GLY A 62 12.44 -17.36 5.49
N TYR A 63 12.27 -16.09 5.89
CA TYR A 63 13.08 -15.01 5.33
C TYR A 63 14.56 -15.23 5.67
N ILE A 64 15.43 -14.95 4.70
CA ILE A 64 16.87 -14.87 4.91
C ILE A 64 17.22 -13.48 5.39
N TRP A 65 17.90 -13.39 6.53
CA TRP A 65 18.44 -12.15 7.07
C TRP A 65 19.95 -12.16 6.94
N ALA A 66 20.52 -11.06 6.45
CA ALA A 66 21.94 -10.93 6.17
C ALA A 66 22.49 -9.60 6.71
N SER A 67 23.52 -9.66 7.54
CA SER A 67 24.20 -8.49 8.10
C SER A 67 25.40 -8.18 7.23
N THR A 68 25.52 -6.95 6.77
CA THR A 68 26.62 -6.52 5.91
C THR A 68 27.43 -5.43 6.59
N SER A 69 28.48 -4.97 5.94
CA SER A 69 29.23 -3.80 6.40
C SER A 69 28.53 -2.44 6.15
N ALA A 70 27.29 -2.44 5.65
CA ALA A 70 26.49 -1.24 5.41
C ALA A 70 24.99 -1.46 5.70
N GLY A 71 24.67 -2.20 6.77
CA GLY A 71 23.29 -2.38 7.24
C GLY A 71 22.77 -3.82 7.19
N LEU A 72 21.53 -3.98 7.67
CA LEU A 72 20.86 -5.28 7.79
C LEU A 72 19.93 -5.49 6.60
N ASN A 73 19.88 -6.71 6.07
CA ASN A 73 19.10 -7.05 4.89
C ASN A 73 18.14 -8.19 5.20
N ARG A 74 16.93 -8.14 4.66
CA ARG A 74 15.94 -9.22 4.68
C ARG A 74 15.54 -9.59 3.27
N TYR A 75 15.56 -10.87 2.95
CA TYR A 75 15.29 -11.42 1.63
C TYR A 75 14.24 -12.52 1.69
N ASP A 76 13.25 -12.46 0.80
CA ASP A 76 12.13 -13.41 0.68
C ASP A 76 12.24 -14.36 -0.53
N GLY A 77 13.27 -14.19 -1.37
CA GLY A 77 13.40 -14.89 -2.65
C GLY A 77 13.10 -14.04 -3.89
N LYS A 78 12.55 -12.83 -3.70
CA LYS A 78 12.22 -11.90 -4.79
C LYS A 78 12.74 -10.49 -4.53
N LYS A 79 12.64 -10.00 -3.30
CA LYS A 79 12.96 -8.63 -2.91
C LYS A 79 13.87 -8.61 -1.70
N ILE A 80 14.91 -7.79 -1.78
CA ILE A 80 15.74 -7.44 -0.63
C ILE A 80 15.20 -6.14 -0.01
N VAL A 81 14.95 -6.18 1.30
CA VAL A 81 14.60 -5.02 2.13
C VAL A 81 15.81 -4.68 3.00
N GLN A 82 16.29 -3.45 2.89
CA GLN A 82 17.43 -2.93 3.64
C GLN A 82 16.92 -2.20 4.90
N PHE A 83 17.66 -2.34 6.00
CA PHE A 83 17.46 -1.62 7.25
C PHE A 83 18.77 -0.91 7.60
N HIS A 84 18.68 0.39 7.85
CA HIS A 84 19.81 1.27 8.11
C HIS A 84 19.78 1.84 9.54
N SER A 85 20.89 2.46 9.93
CA SER A 85 21.03 3.27 11.13
C SER A 85 20.41 4.65 10.88
N GLU A 86 19.40 4.99 11.66
CA GLU A 86 18.69 6.27 11.56
C GLU A 86 18.77 7.03 12.90
N LYS A 87 18.20 8.25 12.95
CA LYS A 87 18.11 9.00 14.20
C LYS A 87 17.14 8.36 15.21
N ASP A 88 16.32 7.40 14.79
CA ASP A 88 15.41 6.67 15.68
C ASP A 88 16.19 5.71 16.60
N SER A 89 15.94 5.81 17.90
CA SER A 89 16.45 4.91 18.93
C SER A 89 16.14 3.42 18.73
N LEU A 90 15.11 3.09 17.92
CA LEU A 90 14.73 1.72 17.57
C LEU A 90 15.41 1.21 16.28
N SER A 91 16.11 2.07 15.54
CA SER A 91 16.87 1.69 14.35
C SER A 91 18.20 1.00 14.70
N LEU A 92 18.99 0.61 13.71
CA LEU A 92 20.30 0.00 13.96
C LEU A 92 21.23 1.00 14.66
N PRO A 93 22.11 0.55 15.58
CA PRO A 93 23.04 1.45 16.25
C PRO A 93 24.26 1.81 15.40
N SER A 94 24.54 1.05 14.33
CA SER A 94 25.67 1.23 13.41
C SER A 94 25.37 0.55 12.07
N GLU A 95 25.96 1.06 10.99
CA GLU A 95 25.90 0.45 9.66
C GLU A 95 26.83 -0.77 9.51
N ASP A 96 28.01 -0.75 10.13
CA ASP A 96 28.95 -1.88 10.03
C ASP A 96 28.58 -2.98 11.03
N LEU A 97 27.96 -4.05 10.53
CA LEU A 97 27.45 -5.16 11.34
C LEU A 97 28.39 -6.37 11.23
N GLY A 98 28.94 -6.82 12.36
CA GLY A 98 30.02 -7.80 12.42
C GLY A 98 29.54 -9.24 12.51
N GLY A 99 28.25 -9.44 12.80
CA GLY A 99 27.60 -10.73 12.75
C GLY A 99 26.21 -10.74 13.38
N MET A 100 25.63 -11.94 13.43
CA MET A 100 24.30 -12.16 13.98
C MET A 100 24.15 -13.58 14.53
N GLY A 101 23.17 -13.77 15.39
CA GLY A 101 22.82 -15.09 15.94
C GLY A 101 21.46 -15.09 16.63
N TRP A 102 20.86 -16.27 16.76
CA TRP A 102 19.62 -16.44 17.49
C TRP A 102 19.81 -16.24 18.99
N LEU A 103 18.89 -15.48 19.60
CA LEU A 103 18.81 -15.30 21.06
C LEU A 103 17.72 -16.19 21.66
N ASN A 104 16.63 -16.42 20.94
CA ASN A 104 15.57 -17.38 21.29
C ASN A 104 14.81 -17.80 20.01
N LYS A 105 13.70 -18.53 20.12
CA LYS A 105 12.90 -19.02 18.96
C LYS A 105 12.32 -17.93 18.04
N SER A 106 12.25 -16.67 18.49
CA SER A 106 11.62 -15.57 17.76
C SER A 106 12.48 -14.31 17.62
N CYS A 107 13.56 -14.20 18.39
CA CYS A 107 14.44 -13.04 18.38
C CYS A 107 15.86 -13.44 18.00
N PHE A 108 16.43 -12.73 17.03
CA PHE A 108 17.87 -12.78 16.76
C PHE A 108 18.50 -11.44 17.15
N GLY A 109 19.79 -11.49 17.43
CA GLY A 109 20.61 -10.33 17.75
C GLY A 109 21.62 -10.08 16.64
N VAL A 110 21.78 -8.82 16.27
CA VAL A 110 22.82 -8.32 15.37
C VAL A 110 23.78 -7.48 16.20
N TYR A 111 25.08 -7.70 16.03
CA TYR A 111 26.09 -7.09 16.90
C TYR A 111 27.22 -6.41 16.13
N THR A 112 27.68 -5.28 16.69
CA THR A 112 29.00 -4.62 16.52
C THR A 112 29.11 -3.52 17.56
N ALA A 113 28.28 -2.47 17.44
CA ALA A 113 28.25 -1.30 18.30
C ALA A 113 27.01 -1.35 19.20
N GLY A 114 27.02 -2.31 20.12
CA GLY A 114 25.86 -2.75 20.90
C GLY A 114 25.22 -4.00 20.30
N LEU A 115 24.10 -4.40 20.89
CA LEU A 115 23.29 -5.53 20.44
C LEU A 115 21.91 -5.04 19.99
N HIS A 116 21.63 -5.17 18.69
CA HIS A 116 20.32 -4.87 18.12
C HIS A 116 19.48 -6.15 18.05
N VAL A 117 18.39 -6.20 18.81
CA VAL A 117 17.49 -7.35 18.90
C VAL A 117 16.30 -7.15 17.97
N VAL A 118 16.07 -8.12 17.08
CA VAL A 118 14.94 -8.11 16.14
C VAL A 118 13.98 -9.25 16.49
N ASN A 119 12.72 -8.91 16.80
CA ASN A 119 11.66 -9.89 17.00
C ASN A 119 10.94 -10.19 15.67
N THR A 120 11.22 -11.36 15.11
CA THR A 120 10.72 -11.78 13.80
C THR A 120 9.22 -12.08 13.76
N LYS A 121 8.54 -12.23 14.92
CA LYS A 121 7.09 -12.44 14.96
C LYS A 121 6.30 -11.14 15.02
N THR A 122 6.83 -10.13 15.70
CA THR A 122 6.13 -8.86 15.95
C THR A 122 6.67 -7.70 15.11
N GLY A 123 7.84 -7.87 14.49
CA GLY A 123 8.57 -6.81 13.79
C GLY A 123 9.23 -5.78 14.72
N LYS A 124 9.08 -5.91 16.04
CA LYS A 124 9.66 -4.96 17.01
C LYS A 124 11.18 -5.14 17.10
N THR A 125 11.88 -4.02 17.11
CA THR A 125 13.33 -3.94 17.30
C THR A 125 13.66 -3.30 18.65
N ARG A 126 14.85 -3.58 19.18
CA ARG A 126 15.35 -2.95 20.42
C ARG A 126 16.87 -2.97 20.46
N ASN A 127 17.48 -1.85 20.87
CA ASN A 127 18.91 -1.78 21.13
C ASN A 127 19.22 -2.06 22.61
N ILE A 128 20.28 -2.86 22.85
CA ILE A 128 20.84 -3.13 24.17
C ILE A 128 22.28 -2.62 24.17
N PHE A 129 22.57 -1.76 25.14
CA PHE A 129 23.90 -1.22 25.39
C PHE A 129 24.40 -1.65 26.76
N ILE A 130 25.69 -1.91 26.86
CA ILE A 130 26.40 -2.13 28.11
C ILE A 130 26.70 -0.75 28.71
N PRO A 131 26.05 -0.35 29.81
CA PRO A 131 26.25 0.97 30.40
C PRO A 131 27.65 1.09 31.00
N TYR A 132 28.24 2.28 30.97
CA TYR A 132 29.49 2.59 31.70
C TYR A 132 29.36 3.93 32.43
N ALA A 133 30.10 4.09 33.54
CA ALA A 133 29.97 5.27 34.40
C ALA A 133 30.30 6.58 33.67
N ASP A 134 31.25 6.53 32.74
CA ASP A 134 31.60 7.65 31.86
C ASP A 134 31.08 7.39 30.45
N LYS A 135 30.09 8.17 30.01
CA LYS A 135 29.47 8.04 28.69
C LYS A 135 30.47 8.22 27.55
N SER A 136 31.56 8.95 27.73
CA SER A 136 32.58 9.15 26.69
C SER A 136 33.30 7.84 26.32
N TYR A 137 33.33 6.85 27.22
CA TYR A 137 33.96 5.55 26.98
C TYR A 137 32.96 4.41 26.73
N GLU A 138 31.65 4.68 26.74
CA GLU A 138 30.61 3.66 26.55
C GLU A 138 30.77 2.88 25.24
N TYR A 139 31.23 3.53 24.17
CA TYR A 139 31.50 2.88 22.88
C TYR A 139 32.56 1.76 22.99
N LYS A 140 33.53 1.87 23.91
CA LYS A 140 34.57 0.85 24.11
C LYS A 140 34.00 -0.44 24.70
N PHE A 141 32.96 -0.34 25.53
CA PHE A 141 32.27 -1.48 26.13
C PHE A 141 31.28 -2.14 25.18
N ASN A 142 30.73 -1.36 24.26
CA ASN A 142 29.71 -1.79 23.32
C ASN A 142 30.26 -2.40 22.04
N VAL A 143 31.57 -2.68 21.93
CA VAL A 143 32.10 -3.48 20.81
C VAL A 143 31.77 -4.96 21.04
N VAL A 144 30.54 -5.36 20.72
CA VAL A 144 30.02 -6.71 20.94
C VAL A 144 30.59 -7.67 19.91
N MET A 145 31.21 -8.76 20.39
CA MET A 145 31.84 -9.78 19.57
C MET A 145 30.92 -10.98 19.33
N ARG A 146 30.09 -11.32 20.33
CA ARG A 146 29.13 -12.42 20.25
C ARG A 146 28.03 -12.24 21.30
N ALA A 147 26.81 -12.65 20.95
CA ALA A 147 25.70 -12.79 21.87
C ALA A 147 25.02 -14.14 21.69
N ILE A 148 24.58 -14.75 22.78
CA ILE A 148 23.69 -15.93 22.80
C ILE A 148 22.55 -15.66 23.79
N GLY A 149 21.41 -16.33 23.62
CA GLY A 149 20.34 -16.28 24.62
C GLY A 149 19.85 -17.68 24.99
N ASP A 150 18.97 -17.75 25.99
CA ASP A 150 18.35 -18.99 26.45
C ASP A 150 16.82 -19.00 26.26
N GLU A 151 16.18 -20.13 26.58
CA GLU A 151 14.72 -20.29 26.47
C GLU A 151 13.94 -19.40 27.47
N GLU A 152 14.58 -18.96 28.56
CA GLU A 152 13.97 -18.05 29.55
C GLU A 152 13.97 -16.58 29.09
N GLY A 153 14.71 -16.29 28.02
CA GLY A 153 14.85 -14.96 27.42
C GLY A 153 16.03 -14.15 27.95
N ASN A 154 16.94 -14.76 28.73
CA ASN A 154 18.17 -14.11 29.14
C ASN A 154 19.14 -14.01 27.94
N ILE A 155 20.02 -13.01 27.98
CA ILE A 155 20.98 -12.69 26.93
C ILE A 155 22.37 -12.57 27.54
N PHE A 156 23.31 -13.33 26.99
CA PHE A 156 24.72 -13.35 27.40
C PHE A 156 25.58 -12.74 26.31
N ILE A 157 26.37 -11.73 26.68
CA ILE A 157 27.14 -10.91 25.75
C ILE A 157 28.62 -10.99 26.10
N VAL A 158 29.42 -11.26 25.08
CA VAL A 158 30.87 -11.03 25.09
C VAL A 158 31.17 -9.81 24.22
N SER A 159 31.78 -8.80 24.82
CA SER A 159 32.29 -7.63 24.09
C SER A 159 33.80 -7.53 24.28
N ARG A 160 34.48 -6.61 23.57
CA ARG A 160 35.92 -6.41 23.75
C ARG A 160 36.33 -5.96 25.15
N SER A 161 35.37 -5.55 26.00
CA SER A 161 35.61 -5.15 27.39
C SER A 161 35.43 -6.28 28.41
N GLY A 162 34.67 -7.32 28.09
CA GLY A 162 34.38 -8.37 29.07
C GLY A 162 33.14 -9.21 28.77
N PHE A 163 32.52 -9.73 29.83
CA PHE A 163 31.36 -10.62 29.79
C PHE A 163 30.19 -10.06 30.61
N TYR A 164 28.98 -10.12 30.05
CA TYR A 164 27.78 -9.49 30.59
C TYR A 164 26.56 -10.41 30.43
N HIS A 165 25.65 -10.37 31.41
CA HIS A 165 24.39 -11.11 31.40
C HIS A 165 23.23 -10.15 31.62
N PHE A 166 22.30 -10.13 30.68
CA PHE A 166 21.04 -9.41 30.74
C PHE A 166 19.88 -10.38 30.95
N ASP A 167 18.95 -10.04 31.84
CA ASP A 167 17.75 -10.85 32.03
C ASP A 167 16.72 -10.66 30.89
N LYS A 168 15.61 -11.40 30.96
CA LYS A 168 14.47 -11.28 30.02
C LYS A 168 13.84 -9.89 29.91
N ASN A 169 14.07 -9.01 30.89
CA ASN A 169 13.61 -7.62 30.89
C ASN A 169 14.69 -6.65 30.37
N TYR A 170 15.80 -7.19 29.84
CA TYR A 170 16.95 -6.46 29.34
C TYR A 170 17.68 -5.67 30.43
N GLN A 171 17.61 -6.12 31.68
CA GLN A 171 18.36 -5.53 32.79
C GLN A 171 19.70 -6.25 32.97
N LEU A 172 20.79 -5.49 33.15
CA LEU A 172 22.11 -6.05 33.41
C LEU A 172 22.16 -6.66 34.81
N VAL A 173 22.20 -7.99 34.90
CA VAL A 173 22.17 -8.75 36.17
C VAL A 173 23.53 -9.29 36.59
N PHE A 174 24.50 -9.38 35.67
CA PHE A 174 25.88 -9.73 35.98
C PHE A 174 26.84 -9.02 35.03
N ARG A 175 27.96 -8.55 35.58
CA ARG A 175 28.99 -7.79 34.89
C ARG A 175 30.37 -8.29 35.28
N TYR A 176 31.20 -8.58 34.29
CA TYR A 176 32.62 -8.83 34.44
C TYR A 176 33.40 -7.98 33.43
N ASP A 177 34.15 -6.99 33.92
CA ASP A 177 35.05 -6.18 33.10
C ASP A 177 36.46 -6.77 33.15
N TYR A 178 37.03 -7.08 31.99
CA TYR A 178 38.39 -7.63 31.88
C TYR A 178 39.46 -6.55 32.08
N ILE A 179 39.13 -5.29 31.82
CA ILE A 179 40.05 -4.15 31.89
C ILE A 179 39.74 -3.33 33.13
N GLU A 180 40.78 -3.10 33.95
CA GLU A 180 40.72 -2.28 35.15
C GLU A 180 40.31 -0.83 34.82
N LYS A 181 39.57 -0.20 35.75
CA LYS A 181 38.94 1.10 35.55
C LYS A 181 39.94 2.19 35.18
N GLU A 182 41.12 2.16 35.79
CA GLU A 182 42.21 3.12 35.60
C GLU A 182 42.83 3.02 34.20
N LYS A 183 42.72 1.85 33.56
CA LYS A 183 43.30 1.58 32.23
C LYS A 183 42.33 1.84 31.09
N VAL A 184 41.04 2.11 31.36
CA VAL A 184 40.01 2.29 30.33
C VAL A 184 40.31 3.43 29.35
N ALA A 185 40.87 4.54 29.84
CA ALA A 185 41.21 5.69 29.00
C ALA A 185 42.32 5.36 27.99
N LEU A 186 43.35 4.62 28.42
CA LEU A 186 44.60 4.40 27.68
C LEU A 186 44.64 3.05 26.93
N ALA A 187 43.91 2.04 27.37
CA ALA A 187 43.97 0.70 26.81
C ALA A 187 43.12 0.55 25.55
N HIS A 188 43.67 -0.18 24.57
CA HIS A 188 42.90 -0.78 23.50
C HIS A 188 42.32 -2.12 23.96
N PHE A 189 41.01 -2.28 23.78
CA PHE A 189 40.27 -3.42 24.30
C PHE A 189 40.44 -4.63 23.36
N PHE A 190 41.04 -5.71 23.87
CA PHE A 190 41.30 -6.95 23.11
C PHE A 190 40.77 -8.20 23.83
N PHE A 191 39.58 -8.12 24.44
CA PHE A 191 38.89 -9.30 24.94
C PHE A 191 38.23 -10.06 23.79
N ASN A 192 38.91 -11.09 23.30
CA ASN A 192 38.33 -12.03 22.33
C ASN A 192 38.00 -13.31 23.08
N SER A 193 36.73 -13.70 23.20
CA SER A 193 36.35 -14.97 23.86
C SER A 193 35.24 -15.70 23.12
N ASN A 194 35.38 -17.03 23.04
CA ASN A 194 34.32 -17.90 22.56
C ASN A 194 33.31 -18.04 23.69
N LEU A 195 32.06 -17.72 23.37
CA LEU A 195 30.90 -17.95 24.22
C LEU A 195 30.19 -19.21 23.71
N LEU A 196 30.29 -20.30 24.45
CA LEU A 196 29.83 -21.63 24.06
C LEU A 196 29.04 -22.30 25.18
N GLU A 197 28.09 -23.16 24.82
CA GLU A 197 27.20 -23.80 25.80
C GLU A 197 27.70 -25.19 26.21
N ILE A 198 27.98 -25.43 27.49
CA ILE A 198 28.33 -26.78 27.97
C ILE A 198 27.06 -27.60 28.17
N ASP A 199 26.07 -27.01 28.82
CA ASP A 199 24.73 -27.55 29.01
C ASP A 199 23.75 -26.39 29.26
N ALA A 200 22.47 -26.70 29.54
CA ALA A 200 21.45 -25.69 29.77
C ALA A 200 21.78 -24.71 30.91
N ARG A 201 22.66 -25.08 31.85
CA ARG A 201 23.05 -24.29 33.03
C ARG A 201 24.41 -23.60 32.86
N LEU A 202 25.36 -24.20 32.15
CA LEU A 202 26.76 -23.81 32.15
C LEU A 202 27.22 -23.24 30.80
N LEU A 203 27.81 -22.04 30.82
CA LEU A 203 28.40 -21.39 29.63
C LEU A 203 29.92 -21.31 29.75
N LEU A 204 30.64 -21.81 28.75
CA LEU A 204 32.09 -21.65 28.64
C LEU A 204 32.43 -20.25 28.11
N VAL A 205 33.29 -19.54 28.85
CA VAL A 205 33.95 -18.30 28.41
C VAL A 205 35.44 -18.61 28.26
N SER A 206 35.85 -18.98 27.04
CA SER A 206 37.16 -19.61 26.79
C SER A 206 38.35 -18.78 27.29
N SER A 207 38.28 -17.47 27.13
CA SER A 207 39.41 -16.56 27.41
C SER A 207 39.55 -16.17 28.88
N LEU A 208 38.51 -16.40 29.68
CA LEU A 208 38.59 -16.33 31.13
C LEU A 208 39.03 -17.65 31.75
N ALA A 209 39.24 -18.70 30.94
CA ALA A 209 39.37 -20.07 31.43
C ALA A 209 38.30 -20.40 32.48
N SER A 210 37.06 -19.97 32.24
CA SER A 210 36.01 -20.01 33.25
C SER A 210 34.68 -20.45 32.63
N VAL A 211 33.86 -21.10 33.45
CA VAL A 211 32.48 -21.46 33.15
C VAL A 211 31.56 -20.56 33.97
N TYR A 212 30.61 -19.92 33.31
CA TYR A 212 29.56 -19.16 33.95
C TYR A 212 28.39 -20.07 34.31
N ASP A 213 28.00 -20.08 35.58
CA ASP A 213 26.79 -20.76 36.07
C ASP A 213 25.61 -19.79 35.98
N LYS A 214 24.66 -20.07 35.08
CA LYS A 214 23.49 -19.21 34.82
C LYS A 214 22.61 -19.03 36.06
N GLU A 215 22.46 -20.07 36.90
CA GLU A 215 21.63 -20.05 38.11
C GLU A 215 22.30 -19.25 39.23
N LYS A 216 23.57 -19.56 39.51
CA LYS A 216 24.33 -18.92 40.60
C LYS A 216 24.86 -17.54 40.22
N ARG A 217 24.81 -17.18 38.93
CA ARG A 217 25.33 -15.94 38.35
C ARG A 217 26.79 -15.67 38.71
N GLN A 218 27.62 -16.71 38.65
CA GLN A 218 29.03 -16.63 39.03
C GLN A 218 29.92 -17.30 38.00
N LEU A 219 31.15 -16.81 37.87
CA LEU A 219 32.21 -17.42 37.07
C LEU A 219 32.99 -18.42 37.93
N ILE A 220 33.10 -19.66 37.44
CA ILE A 220 33.85 -20.75 38.05
C ILE A 220 35.08 -21.00 37.18
N LYS A 221 36.28 -20.85 37.75
CA LYS A 221 37.53 -21.07 37.03
C LYS A 221 37.73 -22.55 36.70
N ILE A 222 38.08 -22.86 35.45
CA ILE A 222 38.41 -24.20 34.96
C ILE A 222 39.82 -24.54 35.45
N GLY A 223 39.99 -25.77 35.92
CA GLY A 223 41.26 -26.27 36.42
C GLY A 223 41.32 -27.79 36.35
N SER A 224 42.37 -28.38 36.91
CA SER A 224 42.58 -29.84 36.89
C SER A 224 41.49 -30.64 37.61
N SER A 225 40.68 -30.01 38.47
CA SER A 225 39.55 -30.62 39.19
C SER A 225 38.18 -30.38 38.53
N VAL A 226 38.02 -29.30 37.76
CA VAL A 226 36.73 -28.87 37.18
C VAL A 226 36.89 -28.81 35.66
N PHE A 227 36.29 -29.78 34.96
CA PHE A 227 36.49 -30.07 33.53
C PHE A 227 37.96 -30.28 33.14
N PRO A 228 38.60 -31.37 33.58
CA PRO A 228 40.03 -31.62 33.37
C PRO A 228 40.44 -31.56 31.90
N VAL A 229 39.68 -32.23 31.01
CA VAL A 229 39.97 -32.20 29.56
C VAL A 229 39.85 -30.79 28.95
N LEU A 230 38.94 -29.94 29.42
CA LEU A 230 38.87 -28.55 28.91
C LEU A 230 40.05 -27.70 29.39
N SER A 231 40.60 -27.99 30.57
CA SER A 231 41.72 -27.23 31.15
C SER A 231 42.96 -27.22 30.26
N GLU A 232 43.13 -28.23 29.40
CA GLU A 232 44.22 -28.32 28.42
C GLU A 232 44.11 -27.31 27.27
N PHE A 233 42.90 -26.80 26.99
CA PHE A 233 42.62 -25.96 25.82
C PHE A 233 42.29 -24.50 26.14
N VAL A 234 42.02 -24.17 27.41
CA VAL A 234 41.57 -22.84 27.85
C VAL A 234 42.70 -22.00 28.50
N GLY A 235 42.43 -20.73 28.81
CA GLY A 235 43.43 -19.84 29.44
C GLY A 235 44.43 -19.27 28.44
N GLU A 236 45.72 -19.23 28.76
CA GLU A 236 46.76 -18.78 27.81
C GLU A 236 46.79 -19.63 26.54
N GLN A 237 46.49 -20.93 26.67
CA GLN A 237 46.41 -21.85 25.54
C GLN A 237 45.25 -21.56 24.59
N SER A 238 44.18 -20.89 25.05
CA SER A 238 43.02 -20.58 24.22
C SER A 238 43.35 -19.72 23.00
N ARG A 239 44.46 -18.96 23.05
CA ARG A 239 44.92 -18.13 21.93
C ARG A 239 45.38 -18.96 20.72
N TYR A 240 45.78 -20.21 20.96
CA TYR A 240 46.25 -21.14 19.93
C TYR A 240 45.18 -22.16 19.53
N HIS A 241 43.96 -22.06 20.03
CA HIS A 241 42.90 -23.02 19.78
C HIS A 241 41.64 -22.35 19.22
N CYS A 242 41.12 -22.88 18.13
CA CYS A 242 39.81 -22.50 17.59
C CYS A 242 38.75 -23.50 18.07
N PHE A 243 37.67 -22.99 18.67
CA PHE A 243 36.58 -23.81 19.19
C PHE A 243 35.39 -23.76 18.24
N PHE A 244 34.93 -24.93 17.82
CA PHE A 244 33.71 -25.11 17.06
C PHE A 244 32.71 -25.92 17.89
N GLN A 245 31.47 -25.46 17.93
CA GLN A 245 30.39 -26.14 18.64
C GLN A 245 29.27 -26.46 17.65
N PHE A 246 28.88 -27.74 17.61
CA PHE A 246 27.75 -28.21 16.80
C PHE A 246 26.57 -28.69 17.64
N LYS A 247 26.81 -29.08 18.90
CA LYS A 247 25.79 -29.39 19.92
C LYS A 247 26.25 -28.90 21.29
N PRO A 248 25.35 -28.49 22.21
CA PRO A 248 25.73 -28.19 23.60
C PRO A 248 26.58 -29.31 24.21
N GLY A 249 27.72 -28.96 24.80
CA GLY A 249 28.65 -29.92 25.41
C GLY A 249 29.54 -30.72 24.44
N HIS A 250 29.40 -30.56 23.12
CA HIS A 250 30.24 -31.21 22.11
C HIS A 250 31.08 -30.19 21.35
N PHE A 251 32.40 -30.31 21.45
CA PHE A 251 33.36 -29.38 20.88
C PHE A 251 34.28 -30.04 19.87
N ILE A 252 34.56 -29.33 18.78
CA ILE A 252 35.67 -29.62 17.87
C ILE A 252 36.69 -28.50 18.08
N ILE A 253 37.90 -28.87 18.50
CA ILE A 253 38.97 -27.92 18.80
C ILE A 253 40.09 -28.12 17.79
N SER A 254 40.43 -27.09 17.03
CA SER A 254 41.59 -27.12 16.13
C SER A 254 42.74 -26.34 16.76
N ARG A 255 43.93 -26.92 16.75
CA ARG A 255 45.14 -26.19 17.16
C ARG A 255 45.68 -25.37 15.99
N GLN A 256 45.97 -24.09 16.21
CA GLN A 256 46.58 -23.21 15.22
C GLN A 256 48.00 -23.66 14.90
N TYR A 257 48.39 -23.50 13.63
CA TYR A 257 49.71 -23.92 13.11
C TYR A 257 50.05 -25.40 13.32
N SER A 258 49.03 -26.25 13.45
CA SER A 258 49.17 -27.70 13.68
C SER A 258 48.11 -28.46 12.90
N ASP A 259 48.44 -29.67 12.47
CA ASP A 259 47.52 -30.60 11.82
C ASP A 259 46.63 -31.35 12.83
N SER A 260 46.61 -30.96 14.11
CA SER A 260 45.83 -31.63 15.15
C SER A 260 44.44 -31.00 15.33
N ILE A 261 43.41 -31.85 15.22
CA ILE A 261 42.03 -31.52 15.53
C ILE A 261 41.48 -32.48 16.58
N PHE A 262 40.75 -31.98 17.57
CA PHE A 262 40.29 -32.74 18.73
C PHE A 262 38.78 -32.72 18.81
N TYR A 263 38.16 -33.87 19.07
CA TYR A 263 36.77 -33.98 19.45
C TYR A 263 36.65 -34.13 20.97
N VAL A 264 35.99 -33.18 21.63
CA VAL A 264 35.97 -33.05 23.09
C VAL A 264 34.53 -33.04 23.63
N ILE A 265 34.27 -33.88 24.64
CA ILE A 265 33.02 -33.94 25.40
C ILE A 265 33.34 -33.78 26.90
N PRO A 266 33.22 -32.57 27.47
CA PRO A 266 33.71 -32.29 28.82
C PRO A 266 32.96 -33.05 29.91
N SER A 267 31.64 -33.27 29.75
CA SER A 267 30.81 -34.01 30.71
C SER A 267 31.21 -35.49 30.83
N GLN A 268 31.83 -36.06 29.79
CA GLN A 268 32.34 -37.44 29.77
C GLN A 268 33.85 -37.52 29.97
N ASN A 269 34.52 -36.37 30.15
CA ASN A 269 35.98 -36.28 30.17
C ASN A 269 36.63 -36.98 28.95
N LYS A 270 35.99 -36.90 27.77
CA LYS A 270 36.42 -37.57 26.54
C LYS A 270 37.12 -36.58 25.61
N CYS A 271 38.31 -36.95 25.12
CA CYS A 271 39.08 -36.22 24.12
C CYS A 271 39.60 -37.21 23.07
N VAL A 272 39.25 -37.01 21.80
CA VAL A 272 39.69 -37.86 20.69
C VAL A 272 40.49 -37.01 19.70
N PRO A 273 41.82 -37.19 19.60
CA PRO A 273 42.63 -36.49 18.61
C PRO A 273 42.44 -37.10 17.21
N SER A 274 42.56 -36.28 16.19
CA SER A 274 42.54 -36.64 14.77
C SER A 274 43.49 -35.73 14.00
N LYS A 275 43.89 -36.15 12.79
CA LYS A 275 44.89 -35.46 11.99
C LYS A 275 44.27 -34.87 10.72
N LEU A 276 44.61 -33.62 10.42
CA LEU A 276 44.23 -32.92 9.20
C LEU A 276 45.02 -33.47 8.00
N PRO A 277 44.41 -33.60 6.81
CA PRO A 277 45.07 -34.14 5.63
C PRO A 277 46.08 -33.17 4.98
N PHE A 278 46.25 -31.98 5.54
CA PHE A 278 47.16 -30.94 5.07
C PHE A 278 47.96 -30.36 6.23
N ASN A 279 49.24 -30.03 5.98
CA ASN A 279 50.13 -29.41 6.95
C ASN A 279 49.85 -27.90 7.00
N THR A 280 49.23 -27.41 8.08
CA THR A 280 48.85 -26.00 8.24
C THR A 280 50.03 -25.16 8.69
N ALA A 281 51.03 -24.97 7.83
CA ALA A 281 52.01 -23.88 7.99
C ALA A 281 51.36 -22.49 7.80
N LYS A 282 50.09 -22.45 7.36
CA LYS A 282 49.22 -21.28 7.23
C LYS A 282 48.00 -21.44 8.15
N GLU A 283 47.53 -20.34 8.73
CA GLU A 283 46.34 -20.28 9.59
C GLU A 283 45.06 -20.65 8.82
N GLU A 284 44.78 -21.94 8.63
CA GLU A 284 43.61 -22.36 7.87
C GLU A 284 42.31 -22.18 8.66
N PHE A 285 42.33 -22.43 9.97
CA PHE A 285 41.21 -22.19 10.88
C PHE A 285 41.59 -21.18 11.96
N HIS A 286 40.76 -20.16 12.16
CA HIS A 286 41.07 -19.05 13.07
C HIS A 286 39.79 -18.52 13.77
N PHE A 287 39.87 -17.42 14.55
CA PHE A 287 38.72 -16.91 15.33
C PHE A 287 37.48 -16.53 14.49
N ARG A 288 37.65 -16.30 13.17
CA ARG A 288 36.56 -16.00 12.24
C ARG A 288 35.88 -17.24 11.68
N SER A 289 36.54 -18.39 11.73
CA SER A 289 35.99 -19.63 11.18
C SER A 289 34.68 -20.00 11.87
N LYS A 290 33.69 -20.43 11.09
CA LYS A 290 32.37 -20.84 11.56
C LYS A 290 32.09 -22.27 11.14
N ILE A 291 31.36 -22.99 11.99
CA ILE A 291 30.87 -24.34 11.70
C ILE A 291 29.37 -24.29 11.39
N LEU A 292 28.95 -25.06 10.40
CA LEU A 292 27.56 -25.30 10.03
C LEU A 292 27.29 -26.80 10.12
N VAL A 293 26.18 -27.17 10.76
CA VAL A 293 25.77 -28.56 10.92
C VAL A 293 24.92 -28.98 9.74
N GLU A 294 25.36 -30.00 9.00
CA GLU A 294 24.58 -30.64 7.94
C GLU A 294 23.81 -31.85 8.48
N SER A 295 24.47 -32.67 9.30
CA SER A 295 23.89 -33.80 10.02
C SER A 295 24.69 -34.10 11.28
N ASP A 296 24.26 -35.09 12.06
CA ASP A 296 24.95 -35.51 13.28
C ASP A 296 26.39 -35.99 13.07
N THR A 297 26.75 -36.35 11.83
CA THR A 297 28.06 -36.88 11.47
C THR A 297 28.76 -36.07 10.40
N SER A 298 28.17 -34.99 9.88
CA SER A 298 28.72 -34.21 8.76
C SER A 298 28.49 -32.71 8.96
N PHE A 299 29.53 -31.91 8.73
CA PHE A 299 29.55 -30.49 9.04
C PHE A 299 30.37 -29.73 7.99
N TYR A 300 30.10 -28.44 7.81
CA TYR A 300 30.92 -27.55 7.01
C TYR A 300 31.67 -26.57 7.92
N VAL A 301 32.95 -26.30 7.63
CA VAL A 301 33.77 -25.33 8.39
C VAL A 301 34.42 -24.35 7.45
N THR A 302 34.23 -23.05 7.69
CA THR A 302 34.85 -21.99 6.88
C THR A 302 36.34 -21.85 7.16
N GLY A 303 37.13 -21.66 6.11
CA GLY A 303 38.54 -21.32 6.21
C GLY A 303 38.71 -19.86 6.63
N HIS A 304 39.87 -19.53 7.19
CA HIS A 304 40.17 -18.20 7.70
C HIS A 304 40.31 -17.15 6.58
N LEU A 305 41.04 -17.51 5.52
CA LEU A 305 41.38 -16.62 4.41
C LEU A 305 40.52 -16.83 3.17
N SER A 306 40.02 -18.04 2.96
CA SER A 306 39.11 -18.35 1.86
C SER A 306 38.37 -19.66 2.09
N GLY A 307 37.30 -19.85 1.33
CA GLY A 307 36.59 -21.11 1.15
C GLY A 307 36.08 -21.79 2.42
N PHE A 308 35.69 -23.05 2.26
CA PHE A 308 35.27 -23.92 3.37
C PHE A 308 35.57 -25.39 3.06
N TYR A 309 35.54 -26.22 4.11
CA TYR A 309 35.78 -27.66 4.05
C TYR A 309 34.56 -28.43 4.57
N LYS A 310 34.46 -29.70 4.17
CA LYS A 310 33.49 -30.65 4.71
C LYS A 310 34.17 -31.59 5.70
N LEU A 311 33.65 -31.65 6.92
CA LEU A 311 34.11 -32.50 8.01
C LEU A 311 33.11 -33.63 8.23
N ARG A 312 33.61 -34.83 8.57
CA ARG A 312 32.81 -35.97 9.00
C ARG A 312 33.29 -36.47 10.36
N LEU A 313 32.35 -36.65 11.29
CA LEU A 313 32.60 -37.25 12.59
C LEU A 313 32.16 -38.72 12.55
N ASN A 314 33.06 -39.64 12.86
CA ASN A 314 32.70 -41.03 13.03
C ASN A 314 32.02 -41.23 14.41
N PRO A 315 30.74 -41.64 14.44
CA PRO A 315 29.98 -41.72 15.69
C PRO A 315 30.49 -42.82 16.64
N HIS A 316 31.20 -43.84 16.13
CA HIS A 316 31.65 -44.97 16.94
C HIS A 316 32.91 -44.65 17.76
N ASN A 317 33.93 -44.09 17.12
CA ASN A 317 35.23 -43.82 17.74
C ASN A 317 35.45 -42.32 18.05
N GLY A 318 34.63 -41.42 17.50
CA GLY A 318 34.77 -39.98 17.65
C GLY A 318 35.88 -39.34 16.80
N SER A 319 36.48 -40.08 15.85
CA SER A 319 37.50 -39.53 14.96
C SER A 319 36.89 -38.59 13.92
N ILE A 320 37.59 -37.51 13.61
CA ILE A 320 37.17 -36.53 12.59
C ILE A 320 37.98 -36.75 11.31
N THR A 321 37.28 -36.84 10.17
CA THR A 321 37.88 -36.85 8.83
C THR A 321 37.46 -35.60 8.07
N ILE A 322 38.38 -35.01 7.28
CA ILE A 322 38.10 -33.80 6.49
C ILE A 322 38.26 -34.15 5.01
N ASP A 323 37.32 -33.72 4.17
CA ASP A 323 37.49 -33.74 2.72
C ASP A 323 38.61 -32.75 2.35
N PRO A 324 39.72 -33.19 1.74
CA PRO A 324 40.85 -32.31 1.40
C PRO A 324 40.48 -31.23 0.38
N ARG A 325 39.33 -31.34 -0.29
CA ARG A 325 38.85 -30.32 -1.23
C ARG A 325 38.31 -29.10 -0.49
N LYS A 326 38.92 -27.97 -0.80
CA LYS A 326 38.43 -26.64 -0.42
C LYS A 326 37.44 -26.13 -1.47
N TYR A 327 36.20 -25.85 -1.03
CA TYR A 327 35.14 -25.25 -1.85
C TYR A 327 35.26 -23.71 -1.84
N LEU A 328 34.88 -23.04 -2.94
CA LEU A 328 34.93 -21.57 -3.10
C LEU A 328 36.29 -20.95 -2.74
N ARG A 329 37.38 -21.44 -3.35
CA ARG A 329 38.77 -21.11 -2.97
C ARG A 329 39.13 -19.63 -3.13
N SER A 330 38.39 -18.91 -3.97
CA SER A 330 38.60 -17.51 -4.35
C SER A 330 37.87 -16.50 -3.45
N LEU A 331 36.94 -16.98 -2.60
CA LEU A 331 36.02 -16.15 -1.81
C LEU A 331 36.26 -16.33 -0.31
N LEU A 332 36.11 -15.26 0.46
CA LEU A 332 36.15 -15.33 1.93
C LEU A 332 34.76 -15.69 2.46
N CYS A 333 34.59 -16.92 2.95
CA CYS A 333 33.32 -17.39 3.52
C CYS A 333 33.21 -16.99 5.00
N GLN A 334 32.30 -16.07 5.33
CA GLN A 334 32.16 -15.50 6.68
C GLN A 334 31.15 -16.26 7.54
N ALA A 335 30.04 -16.70 6.95
CA ALA A 335 29.00 -17.47 7.63
C ALA A 335 28.28 -18.39 6.64
N MET A 336 27.68 -19.47 7.14
CA MET A 336 26.94 -20.43 6.33
C MET A 336 25.63 -20.81 7.03
N LEU A 337 24.62 -21.16 6.26
CA LEU A 337 23.31 -21.56 6.72
C LEU A 337 22.74 -22.62 5.78
N ILE A 338 22.10 -23.67 6.33
CA ILE A 338 21.21 -24.53 5.55
C ILE A 338 19.79 -24.06 5.84
N ASP A 339 19.07 -23.65 4.81
CA ASP A 339 17.70 -23.17 4.96
C ASP A 339 16.71 -24.33 5.17
N LYS A 340 15.46 -23.99 5.52
CA LYS A 340 14.36 -24.94 5.73
C LYS A 340 14.02 -25.80 4.51
N ASP A 341 14.37 -25.36 3.31
CA ASP A 341 14.17 -26.12 2.09
C ASP A 341 15.36 -27.02 1.76
N GLY A 342 16.45 -26.95 2.53
CA GLY A 342 17.68 -27.69 2.37
C GLY A 342 18.72 -27.00 1.48
N LYS A 343 18.54 -25.74 1.11
CA LYS A 343 19.51 -24.97 0.30
C LYS A 343 20.66 -24.51 1.16
N LEU A 344 21.87 -24.54 0.61
CA LEU A 344 23.07 -24.06 1.28
C LEU A 344 23.29 -22.59 0.93
N TRP A 345 23.30 -21.75 1.95
CA TRP A 345 23.57 -20.31 1.88
C TRP A 345 24.95 -20.00 2.46
N ILE A 346 25.67 -19.10 1.83
CA ILE A 346 27.05 -18.73 2.16
C ILE A 346 27.20 -17.22 2.07
N ALA A 347 27.45 -16.59 3.21
CA ALA A 347 27.81 -15.19 3.30
C ALA A 347 29.30 -15.01 2.95
N THR A 348 29.61 -14.16 1.97
CA THR A 348 30.98 -13.93 1.50
C THR A 348 31.38 -12.46 1.50
N ASP A 349 32.63 -12.19 1.17
CA ASP A 349 33.14 -10.85 0.89
C ASP A 349 32.69 -10.27 -0.47
N LYS A 350 32.06 -11.09 -1.32
CA LYS A 350 31.56 -10.70 -2.65
C LYS A 350 30.07 -10.99 -2.84
N GLY A 351 29.30 -10.97 -1.76
CA GLY A 351 27.85 -11.09 -1.78
C GLY A 351 27.37 -12.32 -1.02
N LEU A 352 26.09 -12.60 -1.18
CA LEU A 352 25.42 -13.75 -0.60
C LEU A 352 25.20 -14.82 -1.67
N LEU A 353 25.83 -15.97 -1.50
CA LEU A 353 25.72 -17.09 -2.44
C LEU A 353 24.77 -18.14 -1.88
N TRP A 354 24.02 -18.80 -2.75
CA TRP A 354 23.24 -19.96 -2.37
C TRP A 354 23.09 -20.96 -3.51
N GLN A 355 22.91 -22.22 -3.14
CA GLN A 355 22.68 -23.32 -4.08
C GLN A 355 21.68 -24.31 -3.47
N ASP A 356 20.80 -24.90 -4.28
CA ASP A 356 20.09 -26.11 -3.87
C ASP A 356 21.05 -27.30 -4.04
N PRO A 357 21.53 -27.93 -2.96
CA PRO A 357 22.46 -29.04 -3.08
C PRO A 357 21.81 -30.21 -3.83
N ARG A 358 20.48 -30.39 -3.76
CA ARG A 358 19.76 -31.44 -4.52
C ARG A 358 19.99 -31.18 -6.00
N LYS A 359 20.57 -32.17 -6.71
CA LYS A 359 20.97 -32.05 -8.13
C LYS A 359 19.93 -31.29 -8.95
N PRO A 360 20.32 -30.36 -9.85
CA PRO A 360 19.40 -29.83 -10.83
C PRO A 360 18.80 -31.02 -11.59
N ILE A 361 17.47 -31.03 -11.72
CA ILE A 361 16.72 -32.11 -12.37
C ILE A 361 17.16 -32.24 -13.83
N ILE A 362 17.58 -31.11 -14.40
CA ILE A 362 18.12 -30.97 -15.74
C ILE A 362 19.62 -30.82 -15.66
N LYS A 363 20.35 -31.61 -16.46
CA LYS A 363 21.77 -31.42 -16.68
C LYS A 363 22.01 -30.85 -18.07
N THR A 364 22.95 -29.92 -18.17
CA THR A 364 23.28 -29.22 -19.39
C THR A 364 24.76 -29.39 -19.71
N GLY A 365 25.06 -29.69 -20.96
CA GLY A 365 26.40 -29.67 -21.53
C GLY A 365 26.51 -28.64 -22.63
N TYR A 366 27.47 -27.72 -22.53
CA TYR A 366 27.71 -26.69 -23.54
C TYR A 366 28.81 -27.10 -24.52
N LEU A 367 28.68 -26.65 -25.76
CA LEU A 367 29.74 -26.76 -26.74
C LEU A 367 30.86 -25.73 -26.49
N PRO A 368 32.12 -26.06 -26.81
CA PRO A 368 33.18 -25.07 -26.89
C PRO A 368 32.82 -23.98 -27.90
N GLN A 369 32.92 -22.71 -27.50
CA GLN A 369 32.48 -21.55 -28.29
C GLN A 369 33.18 -21.46 -29.67
N ALA A 370 34.42 -21.95 -29.77
CA ALA A 370 35.17 -22.03 -31.02
C ALA A 370 34.48 -22.84 -32.14
N ILE A 371 33.60 -23.79 -31.80
CA ILE A 371 32.89 -24.60 -32.80
C ILE A 371 31.78 -23.74 -33.46
N PRO A 372 30.76 -23.23 -32.74
CA PRO A 372 29.78 -22.33 -33.34
C PRO A 372 30.39 -21.16 -34.13
N ASP A 373 31.49 -20.57 -33.65
CA ASP A 373 32.14 -19.44 -34.30
C ASP A 373 32.79 -19.80 -35.65
N SER A 374 33.16 -21.07 -35.85
CA SER A 374 33.84 -21.55 -37.06
C SER A 374 32.89 -21.95 -38.19
N PHE A 375 31.59 -22.12 -37.89
CA PHE A 375 30.62 -22.69 -38.84
C PHE A 375 29.41 -21.75 -39.01
N PRO A 376 29.23 -21.12 -40.18
CA PRO A 376 28.08 -20.24 -40.41
C PRO A 376 26.77 -21.04 -40.40
N ASN A 377 25.70 -20.43 -39.84
CA ASN A 377 24.38 -21.06 -39.64
C ASN A 377 24.40 -22.31 -38.75
N PHE A 378 25.39 -22.44 -37.86
CA PHE A 378 25.48 -23.54 -36.92
C PHE A 378 24.30 -23.60 -35.95
N HIS A 379 23.64 -24.76 -35.88
CA HIS A 379 22.72 -25.11 -34.80
C HIS A 379 22.54 -26.62 -34.68
N LEU A 380 22.37 -27.09 -33.45
CA LEU A 380 22.12 -28.51 -33.18
C LEU A 380 20.72 -28.91 -33.64
N CYS A 381 20.57 -30.17 -34.06
CA CYS A 381 19.31 -30.69 -34.60
C CYS A 381 18.91 -31.97 -33.87
N ASP A 382 19.35 -33.12 -34.38
CA ASP A 382 18.96 -34.41 -33.85
C ASP A 382 19.94 -34.92 -32.78
N VAL A 383 19.43 -35.74 -31.86
CA VAL A 383 20.19 -36.30 -30.74
C VAL A 383 19.94 -37.80 -30.68
N TYR A 384 20.99 -38.58 -30.46
CA TYR A 384 20.88 -40.02 -30.26
C TYR A 384 21.86 -40.48 -29.18
N ALA A 385 21.37 -41.13 -28.12
CA ALA A 385 22.23 -41.67 -27.07
C ALA A 385 22.42 -43.18 -27.23
N SER A 386 23.69 -43.62 -27.22
CA SER A 386 24.11 -45.02 -27.36
C SER A 386 25.24 -45.33 -26.39
N GLY A 387 25.06 -46.34 -25.53
CA GLY A 387 26.06 -46.72 -24.53
C GLY A 387 26.52 -45.52 -23.68
N PRO A 388 27.84 -45.24 -23.57
CA PRO A 388 28.38 -44.10 -22.81
C PRO A 388 28.41 -42.78 -23.60
N ASN A 389 27.88 -42.76 -24.82
CA ASN A 389 28.03 -41.66 -25.76
C ASN A 389 26.67 -41.04 -26.14
N VAL A 390 26.69 -39.75 -26.44
CA VAL A 390 25.57 -39.05 -27.08
C VAL A 390 26.08 -38.42 -28.37
N TYR A 391 25.44 -38.80 -29.47
CA TYR A 391 25.71 -38.31 -30.82
C TYR A 391 24.71 -37.19 -31.12
N VAL A 392 25.22 -36.06 -31.61
CA VAL A 392 24.41 -34.88 -31.90
C VAL A 392 24.70 -34.41 -33.32
N GLY A 393 23.63 -34.25 -34.11
CA GLY A 393 23.66 -33.68 -35.45
C GLY A 393 23.55 -32.16 -35.42
N ASN A 394 23.93 -31.52 -36.51
CA ASN A 394 23.83 -30.08 -36.68
C ASN A 394 23.53 -29.70 -38.14
N ARG A 395 22.98 -28.50 -38.28
CA ARG A 395 22.96 -27.73 -39.52
C ARG A 395 24.12 -26.74 -39.45
N GLY A 396 24.83 -26.52 -40.55
CA GLY A 396 26.00 -25.63 -40.59
C GLY A 396 27.32 -26.33 -40.89
N ASN A 397 27.27 -27.59 -41.34
CA ASN A 397 28.41 -28.31 -41.90
C ASN A 397 29.53 -28.67 -40.91
N SER A 398 29.22 -28.81 -39.61
CA SER A 398 30.22 -29.12 -38.58
C SER A 398 30.38 -30.61 -38.28
N GLY A 399 29.75 -31.50 -39.04
CA GLY A 399 29.92 -32.95 -38.94
C GLY A 399 29.15 -33.59 -37.77
N LEU A 400 29.58 -34.74 -37.24
CA LEU A 400 28.92 -35.40 -36.11
C LEU A 400 29.59 -35.02 -34.79
N LEU A 401 28.81 -34.59 -33.81
CA LEU A 401 29.33 -34.20 -32.49
C LEU A 401 29.11 -35.31 -31.47
N LEU A 402 30.13 -35.56 -30.63
CA LEU A 402 30.14 -36.62 -29.62
C LEU A 402 30.27 -36.03 -28.22
N PHE A 403 29.39 -36.45 -27.33
CA PHE A 403 29.38 -36.06 -25.92
C PHE A 403 29.46 -37.28 -25.00
N ASP A 404 29.95 -37.07 -23.78
CA ASP A 404 29.80 -38.04 -22.69
C ASP A 404 28.36 -38.11 -22.22
N ARG A 405 27.78 -39.31 -22.14
CA ARG A 405 26.40 -39.46 -21.68
C ARG A 405 26.21 -39.02 -20.23
N ASN A 406 27.17 -39.25 -19.35
CA ASN A 406 27.00 -39.02 -17.91
C ASN A 406 27.24 -37.56 -17.53
N THR A 407 28.32 -36.97 -18.05
CA THR A 407 28.73 -35.59 -17.75
C THR A 407 28.22 -34.56 -18.76
N LEU A 408 27.74 -34.98 -19.94
CA LEU A 408 27.42 -34.12 -21.08
C LEU A 408 28.59 -33.24 -21.55
N GLN A 409 29.83 -33.61 -21.23
CA GLN A 409 31.00 -32.91 -21.76
C GLN A 409 31.25 -33.30 -23.22
N PHE A 410 31.55 -32.31 -24.05
CA PHE A 410 31.97 -32.52 -25.42
C PHE A 410 33.27 -33.34 -25.48
N LYS A 411 33.27 -34.41 -26.28
CA LYS A 411 34.41 -35.33 -26.46
C LYS A 411 35.14 -35.10 -27.77
N LYS A 412 34.40 -35.09 -28.90
CA LYS A 412 35.00 -35.16 -30.24
C LYS A 412 34.03 -34.66 -31.31
N GLN A 413 34.58 -34.14 -32.39
CA GLN A 413 33.89 -33.80 -33.64
C GLN A 413 34.39 -34.73 -34.75
N PHE A 414 33.47 -35.25 -35.57
CA PHE A 414 33.77 -36.06 -36.74
C PHE A 414 33.41 -35.28 -37.99
N ILE A 415 34.42 -34.97 -38.82
CA ILE A 415 34.23 -34.37 -40.14
C ILE A 415 34.47 -35.46 -41.18
N PHE A 416 33.52 -35.67 -42.08
CA PHE A 416 33.57 -36.68 -43.12
C PHE A 416 34.19 -36.07 -44.39
N PRO A 417 35.34 -36.58 -44.85
CA PRO A 417 35.98 -36.09 -46.07
C PRO A 417 35.35 -36.71 -47.31
N GLY A 418 34.60 -35.91 -48.08
CA GLY A 418 33.95 -36.30 -49.34
C GLY A 418 32.97 -35.21 -49.81
N ASN A 419 32.73 -35.08 -51.12
CA ASN A 419 31.71 -34.19 -51.73
C ASN A 419 31.81 -32.66 -51.50
N ASN A 420 32.96 -32.02 -51.77
CA ASN A 420 33.08 -30.55 -51.76
C ASN A 420 32.58 -29.87 -50.47
N GLY A 421 32.68 -30.57 -49.33
CA GLY A 421 32.20 -30.10 -48.04
C GLY A 421 30.81 -30.59 -47.65
N ARG A 422 30.03 -31.23 -48.54
CA ARG A 422 28.71 -31.82 -48.21
C ARG A 422 28.84 -33.13 -47.43
N GLY A 423 27.80 -33.53 -46.71
CA GLY A 423 27.78 -34.71 -45.85
C GLY A 423 28.13 -34.42 -44.38
N ASN A 424 28.43 -33.15 -44.06
CA ASN A 424 28.73 -32.70 -42.71
C ASN A 424 27.59 -31.90 -42.08
N SER A 425 26.48 -31.66 -42.78
CA SER A 425 25.24 -31.20 -42.15
C SER A 425 24.35 -32.40 -41.85
N ILE A 426 24.26 -32.79 -40.58
CA ILE A 426 23.54 -33.99 -40.13
C ILE A 426 22.16 -33.59 -39.62
N TYR A 427 21.14 -33.88 -40.42
CA TYR A 427 19.77 -33.47 -40.19
C TYR A 427 18.96 -34.46 -39.35
N ALA A 428 19.29 -35.76 -39.43
CA ALA A 428 18.61 -36.80 -38.65
C ALA A 428 19.56 -37.97 -38.33
N ILE A 429 19.36 -38.62 -37.19
CA ILE A 429 20.17 -39.73 -36.68
C ILE A 429 19.23 -40.85 -36.21
N THR A 430 19.43 -42.07 -36.69
CA THR A 430 18.70 -43.23 -36.19
C THR A 430 19.60 -44.45 -36.11
N ALA A 431 19.36 -45.34 -35.16
CA ALA A 431 20.09 -46.61 -35.10
C ALA A 431 19.63 -47.58 -36.18
N MET A 432 20.61 -48.15 -36.89
CA MET A 432 20.42 -49.33 -37.72
C MET A 432 20.41 -50.58 -36.84
N ASP A 433 21.45 -50.73 -36.02
CA ASP A 433 21.64 -51.83 -35.07
C ASP A 433 22.36 -51.32 -33.80
N SER A 434 22.80 -52.22 -32.93
CA SER A 434 23.43 -51.86 -31.65
C SER A 434 24.81 -51.21 -31.77
N ASN A 435 25.43 -51.20 -32.95
CA ASN A 435 26.78 -50.66 -33.17
C ASN A 435 26.85 -49.69 -34.37
N SER A 436 25.74 -49.36 -35.01
CA SER A 436 25.74 -48.60 -36.26
C SER A 436 24.54 -47.66 -36.37
N LEU A 437 24.82 -46.44 -36.83
CA LEU A 437 23.86 -45.35 -36.98
C LEU A 437 23.71 -44.97 -38.45
N ILE A 438 22.48 -44.69 -38.90
CA ILE A 438 22.23 -44.02 -40.17
C ILE A 438 22.11 -42.52 -39.90
N LEU A 439 22.90 -41.75 -40.63
CA LEU A 439 22.94 -40.30 -40.59
C LEU A 439 22.34 -39.77 -41.89
N GLY A 440 21.25 -39.03 -41.76
CA GLY A 440 20.65 -38.27 -42.85
C GLY A 440 21.37 -36.94 -42.98
N THR A 441 21.96 -36.66 -44.14
CA THR A 441 22.77 -35.46 -44.35
C THR A 441 22.27 -34.58 -45.50
N ASP A 442 22.98 -33.50 -45.79
CA ASP A 442 22.85 -32.64 -46.98
C ASP A 442 23.31 -33.30 -48.31
N SER A 443 23.61 -34.61 -48.26
CA SER A 443 24.10 -35.53 -49.31
C SER A 443 25.56 -35.91 -49.05
N PRO A 444 25.91 -37.21 -48.85
CA PRO A 444 25.13 -38.45 -49.02
C PRO A 444 24.56 -39.03 -47.70
N VAL A 445 23.69 -40.04 -47.78
CA VAL A 445 23.26 -40.81 -46.59
C VAL A 445 24.42 -41.64 -46.07
N LEU A 446 24.76 -41.48 -44.79
CA LEU A 446 25.93 -42.13 -44.19
C LEU A 446 25.53 -43.22 -43.20
N LEU A 447 26.23 -44.35 -43.27
CA LEU A 447 26.22 -45.40 -42.26
C LEU A 447 27.47 -45.28 -41.39
N PHE A 448 27.29 -44.86 -40.14
CA PHE A 448 28.35 -44.64 -39.17
C PHE A 448 28.52 -45.85 -38.24
N ASP A 449 29.70 -46.45 -38.23
CA ASP A 449 30.07 -47.54 -37.31
C ASP A 449 30.61 -46.94 -36.00
N GLU A 450 29.92 -47.18 -34.89
CA GLU A 450 30.25 -46.59 -33.59
C GLU A 450 31.60 -47.07 -33.05
N LYS A 451 32.00 -48.32 -33.36
CA LYS A 451 33.26 -48.91 -32.88
C LYS A 451 34.44 -48.44 -33.71
N LYS A 452 34.28 -48.41 -35.03
CA LYS A 452 35.33 -47.93 -35.95
C LYS A 452 35.42 -46.41 -36.01
N GLN A 453 34.37 -45.71 -35.55
CA GLN A 453 34.23 -44.26 -35.67
C GLN A 453 34.42 -43.75 -37.10
N SER A 454 33.89 -44.49 -38.08
CA SER A 454 33.98 -44.17 -39.49
C SER A 454 32.61 -44.30 -40.16
N ALA A 455 32.40 -43.52 -41.22
CA ALA A 455 31.16 -43.53 -42.00
C ALA A 455 31.38 -44.13 -43.39
N LYS A 456 30.34 -44.78 -43.92
CA LYS A 456 30.26 -45.28 -45.31
C LYS A 456 28.98 -44.77 -45.97
N GLU A 457 29.07 -44.35 -47.22
CA GLU A 457 27.91 -43.91 -48.01
C GLU A 457 26.98 -45.09 -48.36
N ILE A 458 25.68 -44.88 -48.22
CA ILE A 458 24.61 -45.86 -48.47
C ILE A 458 23.41 -45.21 -49.17
N ASP A 459 23.63 -44.53 -50.28
CA ASP A 459 22.57 -43.80 -50.96
C ASP A 459 21.46 -44.69 -51.56
N PRO A 460 20.19 -44.23 -51.55
CA PRO A 460 19.09 -44.87 -52.26
C PRO A 460 19.27 -44.92 -53.79
N PRO A 461 18.50 -45.77 -54.51
CA PRO A 461 18.41 -45.72 -55.97
C PRO A 461 17.97 -44.33 -56.46
N GLN A 462 18.54 -43.86 -57.57
CA GLN A 462 18.25 -42.53 -58.15
C GLN A 462 18.60 -41.35 -57.23
N TRP A 463 19.58 -41.54 -56.33
CA TRP A 463 20.13 -40.46 -55.53
C TRP A 463 21.14 -39.65 -56.35
N GLY A 464 20.79 -38.39 -56.67
CA GLY A 464 21.62 -37.46 -57.42
C GLY A 464 22.25 -36.37 -56.54
N GLU A 465 23.14 -35.56 -57.12
CA GLU A 465 23.72 -34.43 -56.42
C GLU A 465 22.65 -33.40 -55.99
N GLY A 466 22.70 -32.99 -54.72
CA GLY A 466 21.78 -31.98 -54.16
C GLY A 466 20.51 -32.55 -53.51
N ILE A 467 20.35 -33.89 -53.46
CA ILE A 467 19.28 -34.51 -52.68
C ILE A 467 19.72 -34.61 -51.22
N TRP A 468 18.96 -33.98 -50.32
CA TRP A 468 19.19 -34.07 -48.88
C TRP A 468 18.13 -34.89 -48.16
N THR A 469 18.50 -35.44 -46.99
CA THR A 469 17.58 -36.15 -46.12
C THR A 469 16.86 -35.18 -45.20
N SER A 470 15.54 -35.07 -45.32
CA SER A 470 14.72 -34.21 -44.45
C SER A 470 14.41 -34.87 -43.11
N ASP A 471 14.12 -36.18 -43.11
CA ASP A 471 13.73 -36.93 -41.92
C ASP A 471 14.17 -38.40 -42.01
N LEU A 472 14.47 -39.00 -40.86
CA LEU A 472 14.65 -40.43 -40.64
C LEU A 472 13.70 -40.88 -39.52
N PHE A 473 12.88 -41.89 -39.80
CA PHE A 473 11.95 -42.46 -38.83
C PHE A 473 12.02 -43.98 -38.85
N ARG A 474 12.15 -44.62 -37.68
CA ARG A 474 12.18 -46.08 -37.57
C ARG A 474 10.81 -46.59 -37.13
N ASP A 475 10.22 -47.47 -37.94
CA ASP A 475 8.92 -48.09 -37.64
C ASP A 475 9.04 -49.34 -36.75
N SER A 476 7.90 -49.82 -36.25
CA SER A 476 7.76 -51.01 -35.42
C SER A 476 8.24 -52.30 -36.08
N ARG A 477 8.39 -52.32 -37.41
CA ARG A 477 8.88 -53.45 -38.20
C ARG A 477 10.38 -53.38 -38.46
N ASN A 478 11.08 -52.42 -37.84
CA ASN A 478 12.49 -52.11 -38.05
C ASN A 478 12.83 -51.65 -39.48
N ARG A 479 11.89 -51.04 -40.21
CA ARG A 479 12.20 -50.32 -41.44
C ARG A 479 12.52 -48.88 -41.09
N ILE A 480 13.50 -48.31 -41.77
CA ILE A 480 13.90 -46.93 -41.57
C ILE A 480 13.38 -46.11 -42.75
N TRP A 481 12.31 -45.37 -42.50
CA TRP A 481 11.73 -44.42 -43.43
C TRP A 481 12.65 -43.22 -43.58
N LEU A 482 12.92 -42.86 -44.83
CA LEU A 482 13.78 -41.77 -45.22
C LEU A 482 12.99 -40.82 -46.12
N SER A 483 12.80 -39.59 -45.66
CA SER A 483 12.17 -38.54 -46.44
C SER A 483 13.26 -37.70 -47.11
N ALA A 484 13.31 -37.74 -48.44
CA ALA A 484 14.20 -36.93 -49.27
C ALA A 484 13.41 -36.48 -50.50
N TYR A 485 14.04 -36.22 -51.66
CA TYR A 485 13.30 -35.87 -52.89
C TYR A 485 12.14 -36.84 -53.18
N PHE A 486 12.33 -38.11 -52.83
CA PHE A 486 11.27 -39.10 -52.71
C PHE A 486 11.24 -39.71 -51.31
N THR A 487 10.13 -40.38 -50.97
CA THR A 487 10.04 -41.19 -49.76
C THR A 487 10.60 -42.58 -50.04
N TYR A 488 11.56 -43.00 -49.22
CA TYR A 488 12.11 -44.35 -49.23
C TYR A 488 11.87 -45.02 -47.88
N TYR A 489 11.95 -46.33 -47.85
CA TYR A 489 12.28 -47.03 -46.61
C TYR A 489 13.45 -47.98 -46.84
N TYR A 490 14.36 -48.01 -45.88
CA TYR A 490 15.44 -48.96 -45.80
C TYR A 490 14.98 -50.17 -45.01
N ASP A 491 14.94 -51.32 -45.66
CA ASP A 491 14.69 -52.60 -44.98
C ASP A 491 16.00 -53.05 -44.30
N THR A 492 16.01 -53.04 -42.96
CA THR A 492 17.21 -53.40 -42.19
C THR A 492 17.59 -54.88 -42.31
N ARG A 493 16.66 -55.76 -42.71
CA ARG A 493 16.91 -57.19 -42.91
C ARG A 493 17.49 -57.44 -44.29
N GLU A 494 16.90 -56.84 -45.32
CA GLU A 494 17.35 -57.00 -46.71
C GLU A 494 18.52 -56.08 -47.08
N ARG A 495 18.79 -55.06 -46.25
CA ARG A 495 19.80 -54.01 -46.47
C ARG A 495 19.62 -53.28 -47.80
N LYS A 496 18.37 -53.04 -48.20
CA LYS A 496 18.01 -52.38 -49.46
C LYS A 496 17.01 -51.26 -49.23
N PHE A 497 17.14 -50.20 -50.03
CA PHE A 497 16.12 -49.15 -50.11
C PHE A 497 15.01 -49.57 -51.05
N ARG A 498 13.79 -49.23 -50.67
CA ARG A 498 12.59 -49.36 -51.49
C ARG A 498 11.92 -48.00 -51.61
N TYR A 499 11.47 -47.71 -52.82
CA TYR A 499 10.80 -46.47 -53.18
C TYR A 499 9.31 -46.55 -52.82
N VAL A 500 8.79 -45.47 -52.22
CA VAL A 500 7.35 -45.30 -51.98
C VAL A 500 6.89 -44.07 -52.73
N LYS A 501 5.93 -44.25 -53.64
CA LYS A 501 5.38 -43.16 -54.43
C LYS A 501 4.65 -42.18 -53.53
N THR A 502 5.06 -40.91 -53.50
CA THR A 502 4.45 -39.87 -52.66
C THR A 502 3.01 -39.58 -53.08
N HIS A 503 2.14 -39.23 -52.12
CA HIS A 503 0.78 -38.79 -52.41
C HIS A 503 0.79 -37.49 -53.25
N PRO A 504 0.02 -37.38 -54.35
CA PRO A 504 0.05 -36.19 -55.22
C PRO A 504 -0.25 -34.87 -54.49
N SER A 505 -1.14 -34.92 -53.50
CA SER A 505 -1.55 -33.73 -52.75
C SER A 505 -0.56 -33.28 -51.68
N LEU A 506 0.52 -34.02 -51.39
CA LEU A 506 1.53 -33.54 -50.43
C LEU A 506 2.39 -32.39 -50.98
N LEU A 507 2.34 -32.13 -52.30
CA LEU A 507 3.03 -31.08 -53.08
C LEU A 507 4.57 -31.06 -53.00
N SER A 508 5.15 -31.40 -51.85
CA SER A 508 6.58 -31.48 -51.59
C SER A 508 6.92 -32.71 -50.74
N VAL A 509 8.20 -32.82 -50.39
CA VAL A 509 8.75 -33.90 -49.56
C VAL A 509 8.14 -33.83 -48.15
N PRO A 510 7.69 -34.97 -47.58
CA PRO A 510 7.28 -35.03 -46.18
C PRO A 510 8.37 -34.49 -45.25
N SER A 511 8.03 -33.49 -44.45
CA SER A 511 8.94 -32.90 -43.45
C SER A 511 9.01 -33.73 -42.16
N CYS A 512 7.97 -34.54 -41.90
CA CYS A 512 7.94 -35.44 -40.75
C CYS A 512 7.18 -36.74 -41.05
N VAL A 513 7.54 -37.81 -40.34
CA VAL A 513 6.92 -39.13 -40.44
C VAL A 513 6.59 -39.67 -39.04
N ALA A 514 5.43 -40.31 -38.89
CA ALA A 514 5.04 -41.01 -37.66
C ALA A 514 4.29 -42.32 -37.97
N GLU A 515 4.25 -43.26 -37.04
CA GLU A 515 3.51 -44.52 -37.16
C GLU A 515 2.30 -44.54 -36.22
N ASP A 516 1.14 -44.96 -36.72
CA ASP A 516 -0.05 -45.20 -35.89
C ASP A 516 -0.07 -46.62 -35.29
N ARG A 517 -0.98 -46.86 -34.34
CA ARG A 517 -1.11 -48.17 -33.68
C ARG A 517 -1.42 -49.34 -34.61
N ASN A 518 -1.99 -49.07 -35.78
CA ASN A 518 -2.32 -50.08 -36.77
C ASN A 518 -1.13 -50.40 -37.69
N GLY A 519 0.01 -49.70 -37.49
CA GLY A 519 1.22 -49.81 -38.30
C GLY A 519 1.12 -49.07 -39.64
N ASN A 520 0.20 -48.10 -39.77
CA ASN A 520 0.17 -47.21 -40.93
C ASN A 520 1.11 -46.04 -40.70
N ILE A 521 1.62 -45.48 -41.80
CA ILE A 521 2.61 -44.41 -41.77
C ILE A 521 1.94 -43.09 -42.12
N TRP A 522 2.05 -42.13 -41.23
CA TRP A 522 1.56 -40.76 -41.41
C TRP A 522 2.70 -39.86 -41.85
N MET A 523 2.43 -39.03 -42.84
CA MET A 523 3.38 -38.10 -43.45
C MET A 523 2.83 -36.68 -43.37
N GLY A 524 3.63 -35.76 -42.83
CA GLY A 524 3.29 -34.34 -42.69
C GLY A 524 4.12 -33.45 -43.61
N GLY A 525 3.47 -32.47 -44.24
CA GLY A 525 4.08 -31.50 -45.14
C GLY A 525 3.03 -30.46 -45.56
N HIS A 526 2.51 -30.57 -46.79
CA HIS A 526 1.25 -29.93 -47.20
C HIS A 526 0.07 -30.72 -46.64
N GLY A 527 -0.32 -30.41 -45.41
CA GLY A 527 -1.30 -31.19 -44.65
C GLY A 527 -0.73 -32.53 -44.16
N LEU A 528 -1.63 -33.48 -43.93
CA LEU A 528 -1.37 -34.82 -43.40
C LEU A 528 -1.88 -35.88 -44.38
N ALA A 529 -1.05 -36.87 -44.69
CA ALA A 529 -1.44 -38.02 -45.49
C ALA A 529 -1.15 -39.33 -44.75
N ARG A 530 -2.03 -40.33 -44.88
CA ARG A 530 -1.82 -41.68 -44.33
C ARG A 530 -1.51 -42.68 -45.44
N TYR A 531 -0.39 -43.36 -45.30
CA TYR A 531 0.00 -44.52 -46.09
C TYR A 531 -0.43 -45.80 -45.37
N ASN A 532 -1.41 -46.49 -45.93
CA ASN A 532 -1.90 -47.74 -45.40
C ASN A 532 -0.97 -48.88 -45.85
N VAL A 533 -0.18 -49.40 -44.90
CA VAL A 533 0.86 -50.40 -45.20
C VAL A 533 0.26 -51.74 -45.65
N LYS A 534 -1.01 -52.02 -45.33
CA LYS A 534 -1.68 -53.25 -45.80
C LYS A 534 -2.22 -53.12 -47.22
N LEU A 535 -2.70 -51.93 -47.57
CA LEU A 535 -3.25 -51.62 -48.90
C LEU A 535 -2.19 -51.11 -49.89
N ASP A 536 -0.97 -50.90 -49.43
CA ASP A 536 0.15 -50.35 -50.20
C ASP A 536 -0.21 -49.06 -50.96
N SER A 537 -1.04 -48.23 -50.34
CA SER A 537 -1.61 -47.01 -50.95
C SER A 537 -2.00 -45.97 -49.90
N PHE A 538 -2.15 -44.73 -50.33
CA PHE A 538 -2.66 -43.65 -49.50
C PHE A 538 -4.18 -43.66 -49.48
N ASP A 539 -4.76 -43.68 -48.28
CA ASP A 539 -6.22 -43.80 -48.08
C ASP A 539 -6.82 -42.63 -47.29
N PHE A 540 -6.00 -41.68 -46.83
CA PHE A 540 -6.45 -40.50 -46.08
C PHE A 540 -5.58 -39.28 -46.39
N TYR A 541 -6.22 -38.12 -46.51
CA TYR A 541 -5.58 -36.83 -46.70
C TYR A 541 -6.36 -35.70 -46.01
N LEU A 542 -5.67 -34.76 -45.36
CA LEU A 542 -6.25 -33.62 -44.65
C LEU A 542 -5.33 -32.39 -44.73
N ASP A 543 -5.84 -31.26 -45.24
CA ASP A 543 -5.04 -30.03 -45.50
C ASP A 543 -5.51 -28.79 -44.72
N SER A 544 -6.64 -28.89 -44.02
CA SER A 544 -7.23 -27.75 -43.31
C SER A 544 -8.17 -28.18 -42.20
N PHE A 545 -8.28 -27.30 -41.19
CA PHE A 545 -9.32 -27.30 -40.16
C PHE A 545 -10.03 -25.94 -40.20
N PRO A 546 -11.20 -25.79 -39.56
CA PRO A 546 -11.81 -24.47 -39.39
C PRO A 546 -10.79 -23.46 -38.83
N PHE A 547 -10.54 -22.38 -39.59
CA PHE A 547 -9.58 -21.30 -39.31
C PHE A 547 -8.09 -21.66 -39.32
N ILE A 548 -7.71 -22.92 -39.61
CA ILE A 548 -6.31 -23.37 -39.70
C ILE A 548 -6.06 -23.97 -41.08
N LYS A 549 -5.25 -23.28 -41.90
CA LYS A 549 -4.79 -23.81 -43.19
C LYS A 549 -3.39 -24.42 -43.04
N MET A 550 -3.16 -25.56 -43.68
CA MET A 550 -1.87 -26.26 -43.66
C MET A 550 -1.24 -26.28 -45.07
N PRO A 551 -0.80 -25.13 -45.60
CA PRO A 551 -0.12 -25.06 -46.88
C PRO A 551 1.23 -25.78 -46.85
N ASP A 552 1.97 -25.73 -47.96
CA ASP A 552 3.17 -26.56 -48.12
C ASP A 552 4.22 -26.21 -47.06
N LYS A 553 4.91 -27.22 -46.53
CA LYS A 553 5.91 -27.11 -45.45
C LYS A 553 5.40 -26.51 -44.14
N GLN A 554 4.10 -26.58 -43.88
CA GLN A 554 3.52 -26.04 -42.64
C GLN A 554 3.64 -26.98 -41.44
N VAL A 555 3.61 -28.30 -41.71
CA VAL A 555 3.77 -29.34 -40.70
C VAL A 555 5.20 -29.85 -40.71
N HIS A 556 5.92 -29.70 -39.59
CA HIS A 556 7.33 -30.06 -39.45
C HIS A 556 7.61 -31.13 -38.40
N THR A 557 6.72 -31.33 -37.45
CA THR A 557 6.84 -32.35 -36.42
C THR A 557 5.46 -32.92 -36.11
N MET A 558 5.43 -34.23 -35.85
CA MET A 558 4.20 -34.97 -35.61
C MET A 558 4.49 -36.15 -34.70
N VAL A 559 3.58 -36.42 -33.77
CA VAL A 559 3.59 -37.62 -32.92
C VAL A 559 2.17 -38.13 -32.74
N ILE A 560 2.03 -39.43 -32.46
CA ILE A 560 0.73 -40.06 -32.23
C ILE A 560 0.73 -40.60 -30.79
N ASP A 561 -0.28 -40.22 -30.02
CA ASP A 561 -0.38 -40.61 -28.61
C ASP A 561 -1.09 -41.96 -28.39
N ALA A 562 -1.20 -42.36 -27.12
CA ALA A 562 -1.85 -43.58 -26.72
C ALA A 562 -3.41 -43.53 -26.79
N GLN A 563 -3.99 -42.44 -27.28
CA GLN A 563 -5.42 -42.27 -27.45
C GLN A 563 -5.79 -42.08 -28.93
N ASN A 564 -4.87 -42.40 -29.85
CA ASN A 564 -5.00 -42.18 -31.30
C ASN A 564 -5.21 -40.70 -31.67
N ASN A 565 -4.70 -39.77 -30.87
CA ASN A 565 -4.60 -38.38 -31.29
C ASN A 565 -3.28 -38.16 -32.02
N ILE A 566 -3.37 -37.54 -33.19
CA ILE A 566 -2.23 -37.00 -33.93
C ILE A 566 -1.97 -35.60 -33.42
N TRP A 567 -0.79 -35.40 -32.84
CA TRP A 567 -0.29 -34.12 -32.40
C TRP A 567 0.70 -33.61 -33.42
N PHE A 568 0.47 -32.44 -33.99
CA PHE A 568 1.34 -31.87 -35.02
C PHE A 568 1.33 -30.36 -34.96
N ASN A 569 2.43 -29.75 -35.39
CA ASN A 569 2.51 -28.30 -35.47
C ASN A 569 1.91 -27.77 -36.79
N SER A 570 1.42 -26.55 -36.76
CA SER A 570 1.25 -25.72 -37.96
C SER A 570 2.05 -24.44 -37.72
N ASN A 571 3.09 -24.16 -38.52
CA ASN A 571 3.95 -22.99 -38.33
C ASN A 571 3.15 -21.70 -38.08
N ASN A 572 3.60 -20.84 -37.17
CA ASN A 572 2.90 -19.62 -36.71
C ASN A 572 1.51 -19.83 -36.07
N ASN A 573 0.93 -21.04 -36.12
CA ASN A 573 -0.41 -21.36 -35.61
C ASN A 573 -0.36 -22.31 -34.40
N GLY A 574 0.80 -22.63 -33.82
CA GLY A 574 0.88 -23.47 -32.63
C GLY A 574 0.67 -24.96 -32.90
N LEU A 575 0.05 -25.64 -31.93
CA LEU A 575 -0.08 -27.09 -31.88
C LEU A 575 -1.54 -27.50 -32.09
N VAL A 576 -1.75 -28.53 -32.91
CA VAL A 576 -3.06 -29.12 -33.15
C VAL A 576 -3.04 -30.58 -32.70
N SER A 577 -4.08 -31.00 -31.98
CA SER A 577 -4.38 -32.41 -31.72
C SER A 577 -5.58 -32.82 -32.55
N TYR A 578 -5.51 -33.95 -33.25
CA TYR A 578 -6.62 -34.49 -34.05
C TYR A 578 -6.84 -35.96 -33.72
N ASN A 579 -8.02 -36.32 -33.22
CA ASN A 579 -8.36 -37.69 -32.92
C ASN A 579 -8.82 -38.43 -34.18
N ILE A 580 -8.13 -39.52 -34.52
CA ILE A 580 -8.39 -40.29 -35.74
C ILE A 580 -9.77 -40.95 -35.71
N ASP A 581 -10.22 -41.39 -34.54
CA ASP A 581 -11.41 -42.23 -34.39
C ASP A 581 -12.71 -41.40 -34.39
N ASN A 582 -12.73 -40.28 -33.66
CA ASN A 582 -13.92 -39.44 -33.52
C ASN A 582 -13.89 -38.13 -34.34
N LYS A 583 -12.79 -37.86 -35.07
CA LYS A 583 -12.59 -36.70 -35.94
C LYS A 583 -12.68 -35.34 -35.24
N LYS A 584 -12.51 -35.27 -33.92
CA LYS A 584 -12.41 -34.00 -33.19
C LYS A 584 -10.98 -33.48 -33.19
N TYR A 585 -10.83 -32.17 -33.17
CA TYR A 585 -9.53 -31.52 -33.01
C TYR A 585 -9.55 -30.50 -31.88
N ASN A 586 -8.40 -30.30 -31.24
CA ASN A 586 -8.14 -29.19 -30.34
C ASN A 586 -6.97 -28.36 -30.86
N HIS A 587 -7.02 -27.06 -30.62
CA HIS A 587 -6.02 -26.10 -31.05
C HIS A 587 -5.42 -25.40 -29.84
N PHE A 588 -4.09 -25.46 -29.74
CA PHE A 588 -3.33 -24.88 -28.64
C PHE A 588 -2.40 -23.80 -29.18
N THR A 589 -2.51 -22.61 -28.61
CA THR A 589 -1.67 -21.46 -28.93
C THR A 589 -1.00 -20.93 -27.66
N LYS A 590 -0.24 -19.84 -27.80
CA LYS A 590 0.31 -19.09 -26.65
C LYS A 590 -0.77 -18.70 -25.64
N GLU A 591 -1.99 -18.37 -26.09
CA GLU A 591 -3.13 -18.02 -25.23
C GLU A 591 -3.65 -19.23 -24.44
N SER A 592 -3.55 -20.44 -25.00
CA SER A 592 -3.90 -21.68 -24.31
C SER A 592 -2.89 -22.09 -23.24
N GLY A 593 -1.74 -21.42 -23.17
CA GLY A 593 -0.67 -21.76 -22.24
C GLY A 593 0.54 -22.44 -22.87
N LEU A 594 0.78 -22.33 -24.18
CA LEU A 594 2.09 -22.68 -24.76
C LEU A 594 3.11 -21.55 -24.56
N PRO A 595 4.44 -21.82 -24.59
CA PRO A 595 5.45 -20.76 -24.55
C PRO A 595 5.41 -19.86 -25.79
N ASP A 596 5.26 -20.44 -26.99
CA ASP A 596 4.98 -19.75 -28.25
C ASP A 596 4.19 -20.64 -29.24
N ASN A 597 3.95 -20.11 -30.45
CA ASN A 597 3.25 -20.80 -31.53
C ASN A 597 4.19 -21.53 -32.52
N ASP A 598 5.50 -21.40 -32.36
CA ASP A 598 6.52 -21.94 -33.26
C ASP A 598 7.16 -23.18 -32.62
N ILE A 599 6.52 -24.31 -32.88
CA ILE A 599 6.92 -25.60 -32.32
C ILE A 599 8.07 -26.18 -33.13
N ALA A 600 9.20 -26.42 -32.46
CA ALA A 600 10.38 -27.08 -33.00
C ALA A 600 10.26 -28.60 -32.99
N ALA A 601 9.78 -29.17 -31.87
CA ALA A 601 9.80 -30.61 -31.65
C ALA A 601 8.64 -31.09 -30.77
N LEU A 602 8.21 -32.33 -31.02
CA LEU A 602 7.21 -33.05 -30.22
C LEU A 602 7.74 -34.42 -29.83
N TYR A 603 7.37 -34.89 -28.62
CA TYR A 603 7.65 -36.26 -28.19
C TYR A 603 6.61 -36.77 -27.20
N VAL A 604 6.33 -38.07 -27.21
CA VAL A 604 5.34 -38.69 -26.31
C VAL A 604 6.06 -39.57 -25.29
N VAL A 605 5.79 -39.33 -24.00
CA VAL A 605 6.25 -40.17 -22.88
C VAL A 605 5.04 -40.53 -22.01
N GLY A 606 4.51 -41.74 -22.17
CA GLY A 606 3.28 -42.15 -21.48
C GLY A 606 2.07 -41.35 -21.97
N ASP A 607 1.33 -40.73 -21.04
CA ASP A 607 0.21 -39.82 -21.35
C ASP A 607 0.66 -38.35 -21.55
N MET A 608 1.97 -38.08 -21.54
CA MET A 608 2.53 -36.73 -21.57
C MET A 608 3.15 -36.41 -22.95
N ILE A 609 2.76 -35.27 -23.52
CA ILE A 609 3.27 -34.74 -24.79
C ILE A 609 4.28 -33.63 -24.45
N TRP A 610 5.55 -33.88 -24.69
CA TRP A 610 6.60 -32.88 -24.58
C TRP A 610 6.66 -32.04 -25.83
N VAL A 611 6.64 -30.72 -25.64
CA VAL A 611 6.53 -29.72 -26.69
C VAL A 611 7.68 -28.72 -26.54
N ALA A 612 8.60 -28.72 -27.49
CA ALA A 612 9.63 -27.70 -27.59
C ALA A 612 9.18 -26.61 -28.56
N SER A 613 9.04 -25.40 -28.04
CA SER A 613 8.80 -24.16 -28.77
C SER A 613 10.09 -23.34 -28.87
N PHE A 614 10.19 -22.38 -29.79
CA PHE A 614 11.40 -21.56 -29.93
C PHE A 614 11.74 -20.75 -28.65
N SER A 615 10.72 -20.45 -27.85
CA SER A 615 10.77 -19.65 -26.63
C SER A 615 10.80 -20.47 -25.34
N GLY A 616 10.77 -21.82 -25.42
CA GLY A 616 10.84 -22.64 -24.21
C GLY A 616 10.26 -24.05 -24.36
N LEU A 617 10.29 -24.80 -23.26
CA LEU A 617 9.80 -26.18 -23.18
C LEU A 617 8.46 -26.21 -22.46
N SER A 618 7.55 -27.08 -22.89
CA SER A 618 6.29 -27.35 -22.20
C SER A 618 5.90 -28.82 -22.30
N CYS A 619 4.97 -29.22 -21.45
CA CYS A 619 4.41 -30.56 -21.45
C CYS A 619 2.88 -30.48 -21.36
N ILE A 620 2.19 -31.26 -22.18
CA ILE A 620 0.73 -31.35 -22.20
C ILE A 620 0.31 -32.74 -21.74
N ASN A 621 -0.62 -32.81 -20.80
CA ASN A 621 -1.27 -34.08 -20.47
C ASN A 621 -2.34 -34.39 -21.51
N SER A 622 -2.19 -35.49 -22.25
CA SER A 622 -3.10 -35.90 -23.33
C SER A 622 -4.55 -36.12 -22.89
N ARG A 623 -4.81 -36.43 -21.61
CA ARG A 623 -6.15 -36.70 -21.07
C ARG A 623 -6.84 -35.46 -20.53
N THR A 624 -6.12 -34.64 -19.77
CA THR A 624 -6.67 -33.43 -19.13
C THR A 624 -6.51 -32.16 -19.98
N LEU A 625 -5.66 -32.23 -21.00
CA LEU A 625 -5.24 -31.10 -21.85
C LEU A 625 -4.56 -29.96 -21.06
N HIS A 626 -4.12 -30.23 -19.83
CA HIS A 626 -3.41 -29.27 -19.02
C HIS A 626 -1.97 -29.08 -19.54
N ILE A 627 -1.56 -27.82 -19.69
CA ILE A 627 -0.23 -27.43 -20.18
C ILE A 627 0.60 -26.91 -19.01
N GLU A 628 1.79 -27.49 -18.85
CA GLU A 628 2.82 -27.06 -17.90
C GLU A 628 4.02 -26.52 -18.67
N LYS A 629 4.51 -25.34 -18.28
CA LYS A 629 5.69 -24.70 -18.92
C LYS A 629 6.93 -24.89 -18.06
N PHE A 630 8.09 -24.93 -18.71
CA PHE A 630 9.39 -24.99 -18.08
C PHE A 630 10.31 -23.92 -18.67
N GLY A 631 10.94 -23.14 -17.82
CA GLY A 631 11.92 -22.12 -18.15
C GLY A 631 13.28 -22.36 -17.49
N THR A 632 14.06 -21.29 -17.35
CA THR A 632 15.41 -21.33 -16.79
C THR A 632 15.44 -21.70 -15.31
N GLU A 633 14.32 -21.53 -14.60
CA GLU A 633 14.16 -21.83 -13.17
C GLU A 633 14.35 -23.31 -12.80
N VAL A 634 14.11 -24.22 -13.75
CA VAL A 634 14.36 -25.67 -13.56
C VAL A 634 15.74 -26.12 -14.08
N GLY A 635 16.59 -25.17 -14.47
CA GLY A 635 17.94 -25.41 -14.99
C GLY A 635 18.02 -25.54 -16.51
N LEU A 636 17.00 -25.09 -17.26
CA LEU A 636 17.09 -25.01 -18.72
C LEU A 636 18.08 -23.92 -19.17
N PRO A 637 18.81 -24.13 -20.27
CA PRO A 637 19.72 -23.13 -20.84
C PRO A 637 19.00 -21.86 -21.29
N ASP A 638 19.61 -20.70 -21.09
CA ASP A 638 19.16 -19.42 -21.65
C ASP A 638 19.70 -19.22 -23.07
N VAL A 639 19.41 -20.18 -23.94
CA VAL A 639 19.73 -20.13 -25.38
C VAL A 639 18.50 -20.55 -26.17
N PRO A 640 18.31 -20.06 -27.41
CA PRO A 640 17.11 -20.35 -28.18
C PRO A 640 17.04 -21.81 -28.60
N ILE A 641 15.81 -22.32 -28.67
CA ILE A 641 15.52 -23.60 -29.31
C ILE A 641 15.40 -23.33 -30.81
N THR A 642 16.11 -24.10 -31.61
CA THR A 642 16.16 -23.91 -33.06
C THR A 642 15.16 -24.79 -33.78
N LYS A 643 14.73 -24.33 -34.96
CA LYS A 643 13.93 -25.14 -35.87
C LYS A 643 14.65 -26.47 -36.15
N PHE A 644 13.89 -27.56 -36.22
CA PHE A 644 14.38 -28.93 -36.47
C PHE A 644 15.16 -29.59 -35.33
N SER A 645 15.23 -29.00 -34.13
CA SER A 645 15.64 -29.72 -32.93
C SER A 645 14.75 -30.95 -32.72
N ARG A 646 15.28 -32.02 -32.13
CA ARG A 646 14.53 -33.25 -31.86
C ARG A 646 14.77 -33.79 -30.46
N PHE A 647 13.76 -34.46 -29.95
CA PHE A 647 13.83 -35.19 -28.70
C PHE A 647 14.30 -36.62 -28.93
N TYR A 648 15.10 -37.12 -27.99
CA TYR A 648 15.41 -38.53 -27.88
C TYR A 648 15.12 -39.04 -26.47
N TYR A 649 14.29 -40.07 -26.37
CA TYR A 649 13.98 -40.70 -25.09
C TYR A 649 14.64 -42.07 -24.99
N ASP A 650 15.48 -42.25 -23.98
CA ASP A 650 16.04 -43.56 -23.66
C ASP A 650 15.14 -44.28 -22.67
N ASN A 651 14.45 -45.32 -23.15
CA ASN A 651 13.58 -46.16 -22.33
C ASN A 651 14.32 -46.85 -21.16
N ASN A 652 15.61 -47.14 -21.30
CA ASN A 652 16.38 -47.87 -20.29
C ASN A 652 16.71 -46.98 -19.09
N SER A 653 17.17 -45.75 -19.33
CA SER A 653 17.47 -44.80 -18.25
C SER A 653 16.27 -43.93 -17.86
N ARG A 654 15.20 -43.95 -18.66
CA ARG A 654 14.05 -43.05 -18.55
C ARG A 654 14.46 -41.58 -18.60
N GLU A 655 15.48 -41.26 -19.38
CA GLU A 655 15.99 -39.91 -19.59
C GLU A 655 15.60 -39.41 -20.98
N LEU A 656 15.28 -38.14 -21.06
CA LEU A 656 14.95 -37.43 -22.27
C LEU A 656 16.09 -36.45 -22.57
N PHE A 657 16.58 -36.48 -23.81
CA PHE A 657 17.65 -35.66 -24.33
C PHE A 657 17.09 -34.68 -25.35
N PHE A 658 17.60 -33.45 -25.32
CA PHE A 658 17.16 -32.39 -26.23
C PHE A 658 18.28 -31.39 -26.52
N SER A 659 18.27 -30.85 -27.73
CA SER A 659 19.28 -29.91 -28.23
C SER A 659 18.73 -28.49 -28.34
N TYR A 660 19.48 -27.56 -27.77
CA TYR A 660 19.37 -26.12 -27.99
C TYR A 660 20.37 -25.68 -29.06
N SER A 661 20.40 -24.40 -29.43
CA SER A 661 21.31 -23.89 -30.47
C SER A 661 22.78 -24.33 -30.30
N ASN A 662 23.32 -24.31 -29.08
CA ASN A 662 24.69 -24.71 -28.76
C ASN A 662 24.84 -25.54 -27.47
N ALA A 663 23.74 -26.03 -26.90
CA ALA A 663 23.71 -26.77 -25.65
C ALA A 663 22.92 -28.06 -25.78
N LEU A 664 23.34 -29.10 -25.06
CA LEU A 664 22.67 -30.38 -24.96
C LEU A 664 22.11 -30.51 -23.54
N VAL A 665 20.83 -30.80 -23.41
CA VAL A 665 20.19 -31.06 -22.11
C VAL A 665 19.78 -32.51 -21.97
N LYS A 666 19.80 -33.01 -20.73
CA LYS A 666 19.15 -34.26 -20.35
C LYS A 666 18.40 -34.12 -19.04
N PHE A 667 17.25 -34.78 -18.93
CA PHE A 667 16.47 -34.82 -17.70
C PHE A 667 15.56 -36.05 -17.65
N ASN A 668 15.11 -36.40 -16.45
CA ASN A 668 14.05 -37.41 -16.29
C ASN A 668 12.68 -36.71 -16.31
N PRO A 669 11.80 -36.97 -17.30
CA PRO A 669 10.53 -36.26 -17.44
C PRO A 669 9.60 -36.47 -16.24
N PHE A 670 9.58 -37.67 -15.65
CA PHE A 670 8.75 -37.97 -14.48
C PHE A 670 9.27 -37.29 -13.20
N GLN A 671 10.59 -37.16 -13.06
CA GLN A 671 11.17 -36.45 -11.93
C GLN A 671 10.89 -34.95 -12.02
N LEU A 672 10.97 -34.37 -13.22
CA LEU A 672 10.68 -32.95 -13.48
C LEU A 672 9.22 -32.59 -13.18
N LEU A 673 8.29 -33.45 -13.59
CA LEU A 673 6.85 -33.24 -13.30
C LEU A 673 6.50 -33.41 -11.81
N ASN A 674 7.29 -34.15 -11.04
CA ASN A 674 7.03 -34.42 -9.62
C ASN A 674 7.76 -33.47 -8.67
N SER A 675 8.59 -32.55 -9.15
CA SER A 675 9.37 -31.64 -8.30
C SER A 675 8.58 -30.46 -7.72
N LYS A 676 7.26 -30.47 -7.89
CA LYS A 676 6.33 -29.40 -7.53
C LYS A 676 6.34 -29.13 -6.04
N LYS A 677 7.02 -28.07 -5.62
CA LYS A 677 6.92 -27.54 -4.25
C LYS A 677 6.22 -26.19 -4.30
N PRO A 678 4.95 -26.09 -3.85
CA PRO A 678 4.28 -24.81 -3.77
C PRO A 678 5.00 -23.90 -2.75
N PRO A 679 5.03 -22.58 -3.00
CA PRO A 679 5.61 -21.62 -2.08
C PRO A 679 4.77 -21.54 -0.81
N ARG A 680 5.42 -21.19 0.30
CA ARG A 680 4.69 -20.91 1.54
C ARG A 680 4.08 -19.51 1.44
N VAL A 681 2.75 -19.44 1.49
CA VAL A 681 1.98 -18.19 1.45
C VAL A 681 1.56 -17.78 2.86
N PHE A 682 1.79 -16.53 3.21
CA PHE A 682 1.37 -15.92 4.46
C PHE A 682 1.01 -14.44 4.25
N ILE A 683 0.42 -13.84 5.26
CA ILE A 683 0.19 -12.40 5.27
C ILE A 683 1.37 -11.77 6.02
N GLU A 684 2.13 -10.92 5.34
CA GLU A 684 3.33 -10.29 5.89
C GLU A 684 2.96 -9.15 6.84
N ASN A 685 2.09 -8.25 6.39
CA ASN A 685 1.70 -7.09 7.17
C ASN A 685 0.26 -6.68 6.89
N ILE A 686 -0.44 -6.24 7.92
CA ILE A 686 -1.73 -5.56 7.81
C ILE A 686 -1.64 -4.20 8.50
N THR A 687 -1.77 -3.13 7.73
CA THR A 687 -1.80 -1.75 8.23
C THR A 687 -3.22 -1.20 8.26
N PHE A 688 -3.67 -0.74 9.43
CA PHE A 688 -4.96 -0.09 9.64
C PHE A 688 -4.79 1.43 9.61
N ASN A 689 -5.54 2.11 8.73
CA ASN A 689 -5.56 3.57 8.56
C ASN A 689 -4.17 4.24 8.50
N GLY A 690 -3.15 3.53 8.01
CA GLY A 690 -1.78 4.03 7.90
C GLY A 690 -0.94 4.05 9.18
N ASN A 691 -1.52 3.85 10.37
CA ASN A 691 -0.83 4.07 11.65
C ASN A 691 -0.52 2.78 12.41
N ARG A 692 -1.47 1.82 12.45
CA ARG A 692 -1.31 0.58 13.22
C ARG A 692 -0.96 -0.56 12.27
N SER A 693 0.24 -1.10 12.37
CA SER A 693 0.68 -2.26 11.60
C SER A 693 0.73 -3.52 12.46
N LEU A 694 0.23 -4.63 11.90
CA LEU A 694 0.37 -5.96 12.46
C LEU A 694 1.24 -6.79 11.52
N PHE A 695 2.49 -7.02 11.92
CA PHE A 695 3.40 -7.90 11.22
C PHE A 695 3.04 -9.36 11.55
N ILE A 696 2.85 -10.19 10.52
CA ILE A 696 2.49 -11.62 10.61
C ILE A 696 1.30 -11.83 11.57
N PRO A 697 0.13 -11.30 11.21
CA PRO A 697 -1.03 -11.36 12.08
C PRO A 697 -1.47 -12.81 12.35
N ALA A 698 -1.97 -13.04 13.57
CA ALA A 698 -2.59 -14.31 13.94
C ALA A 698 -3.88 -14.57 13.14
N GLY A 699 -4.41 -15.79 13.19
CA GLY A 699 -5.58 -16.18 12.39
C GLY A 699 -6.86 -15.36 12.61
N GLU A 700 -6.95 -14.59 13.70
CA GLU A 700 -8.04 -13.68 13.98
C GLU A 700 -7.52 -12.32 14.49
N ILE A 701 -8.06 -11.24 13.93
CA ILE A 701 -7.68 -9.86 14.26
C ILE A 701 -8.93 -9.08 14.65
N GLU A 702 -8.86 -8.37 15.76
CA GLU A 702 -9.89 -7.43 16.19
C GLU A 702 -9.47 -5.99 15.89
N THR A 703 -10.38 -5.25 15.25
CA THR A 703 -10.22 -3.83 14.88
C THR A 703 -11.46 -3.02 15.27
N SER A 704 -11.31 -1.71 15.43
CA SER A 704 -12.44 -0.80 15.71
C SER A 704 -13.13 -0.34 14.43
N TRP A 705 -14.39 0.09 14.53
CA TRP A 705 -15.11 0.74 13.43
C TRP A 705 -14.39 1.98 12.85
N ARG A 706 -13.45 2.60 13.59
CA ARG A 706 -12.63 3.72 13.09
C ARG A 706 -11.46 3.24 12.25
N GLU A 707 -10.97 2.03 12.51
CA GLU A 707 -9.83 1.38 11.86
C GLU A 707 -10.34 0.42 10.77
N ASN A 708 -11.08 0.96 9.80
CA ASN A 708 -11.78 0.20 8.75
C ASN A 708 -11.12 0.25 7.36
N ASP A 709 -10.04 1.03 7.20
CA ASP A 709 -9.20 1.00 6.01
C ASP A 709 -7.98 0.11 6.25
N ILE A 710 -7.83 -0.91 5.42
CA ILE A 710 -6.87 -1.98 5.61
C ILE A 710 -5.96 -2.08 4.39
N ARG A 711 -4.65 -1.94 4.59
CA ARG A 711 -3.64 -2.29 3.59
C ARG A 711 -3.01 -3.62 3.98
N CYS A 712 -3.06 -4.59 3.08
CA CYS A 712 -2.54 -5.93 3.30
C CYS A 712 -1.36 -6.19 2.35
N SER A 713 -0.28 -6.76 2.91
CA SER A 713 0.87 -7.26 2.16
C SER A 713 0.91 -8.79 2.25
N ILE A 714 0.95 -9.45 1.10
CA ILE A 714 1.08 -10.89 0.95
C ILE A 714 2.57 -11.23 0.90
N GLY A 715 2.99 -12.18 1.74
CA GLY A 715 4.34 -12.71 1.78
C GLY A 715 4.40 -14.10 1.17
N THR A 716 5.44 -14.35 0.38
CA THR A 716 5.77 -15.64 -0.22
C THR A 716 7.25 -15.91 -0.07
N ILE A 717 7.61 -17.11 0.37
CA ILE A 717 9.01 -17.53 0.38
C ILE A 717 9.23 -18.53 -0.74
N ASP A 718 10.00 -18.10 -1.74
CA ASP A 718 10.38 -18.89 -2.90
C ASP A 718 11.63 -18.32 -3.56
N PHE A 719 12.75 -19.03 -3.41
CA PHE A 719 14.05 -18.61 -3.92
C PHE A 719 14.30 -19.02 -5.38
N LEU A 720 13.45 -19.88 -5.98
CA LEU A 720 13.65 -20.42 -7.33
C LEU A 720 12.65 -19.86 -8.34
N THR A 721 11.36 -19.85 -8.00
CA THR A 721 10.27 -19.49 -8.93
C THR A 721 9.52 -18.21 -8.54
N GLY A 722 10.11 -17.35 -7.70
CA GLY A 722 9.45 -16.15 -7.18
C GLY A 722 8.94 -15.16 -8.26
N SER A 723 9.53 -15.17 -9.47
CA SER A 723 9.12 -14.34 -10.61
C SER A 723 7.89 -14.87 -11.36
N ASP A 724 7.57 -16.15 -11.16
CA ASP A 724 6.47 -16.91 -11.78
C ASP A 724 5.16 -16.81 -10.97
N GLN A 725 5.08 -15.93 -9.98
CA GLN A 725 3.95 -15.84 -9.07
C GLN A 725 3.00 -14.68 -9.43
N ALA A 726 1.70 -14.97 -9.38
CA ALA A 726 0.62 -14.00 -9.42
C ALA A 726 -0.26 -14.13 -8.17
N PHE A 727 -0.87 -13.01 -7.78
CA PHE A 727 -1.63 -12.86 -6.54
C PHE A 727 -3.08 -12.51 -6.85
N GLU A 728 -3.98 -13.04 -6.04
CA GLU A 728 -5.39 -12.72 -6.05
C GLU A 728 -5.90 -12.63 -4.61
N PHE A 729 -6.97 -11.88 -4.38
CA PHE A 729 -7.61 -11.82 -3.07
C PHE A 729 -9.13 -11.74 -3.16
N ARG A 730 -9.81 -12.10 -2.08
CA ARG A 730 -11.26 -11.89 -1.93
C ARG A 730 -11.67 -11.78 -0.47
N ILE A 731 -12.82 -11.15 -0.24
CA ILE A 731 -13.53 -11.19 1.05
C ILE A 731 -14.66 -12.20 0.89
N ALA A 732 -14.49 -13.39 1.48
CA ALA A 732 -15.43 -14.49 1.32
C ALA A 732 -16.68 -14.26 2.18
N LYS A 733 -17.82 -14.02 1.53
CA LYS A 733 -19.15 -14.12 2.14
C LYS A 733 -19.76 -15.51 1.94
N GLU A 734 -19.49 -16.11 0.79
CA GLU A 734 -19.91 -17.44 0.37
C GLU A 734 -18.74 -18.19 -0.31
N ILE A 735 -18.85 -19.51 -0.51
CA ILE A 735 -17.80 -20.34 -1.12
C ILE A 735 -17.41 -19.83 -2.53
N ASN A 736 -18.38 -19.32 -3.29
CA ASN A 736 -18.23 -18.90 -4.69
C ASN A 736 -18.02 -17.38 -4.89
N SER A 737 -17.65 -16.62 -3.85
CA SER A 737 -17.33 -15.19 -4.03
C SER A 737 -16.19 -15.00 -5.06
N PRO A 738 -16.30 -14.05 -6.01
CA PRO A 738 -15.31 -13.86 -7.07
C PRO A 738 -13.95 -13.40 -6.52
N TRP A 739 -12.88 -13.82 -7.18
CA TRP A 739 -11.52 -13.38 -6.88
C TRP A 739 -11.21 -12.06 -7.58
N GLN A 740 -10.44 -11.20 -6.92
CA GLN A 740 -9.88 -9.98 -7.51
C GLN A 740 -8.41 -10.22 -7.83
N GLU A 741 -8.03 -10.00 -9.09
CA GLU A 741 -6.67 -10.21 -9.58
C GLU A 741 -5.76 -9.03 -9.24
N LEU A 742 -4.56 -9.32 -8.72
CA LEU A 742 -3.50 -8.34 -8.44
C LEU A 742 -2.30 -8.49 -9.40
N GLY A 743 -2.29 -9.53 -10.24
CA GLY A 743 -1.15 -9.85 -11.08
C GLY A 743 0.11 -10.10 -10.23
N LYS A 744 1.23 -9.45 -10.54
CA LYS A 744 2.50 -9.61 -9.80
C LYS A 744 2.58 -8.78 -8.50
N GLN A 745 1.56 -7.97 -8.20
CA GLN A 745 1.54 -7.11 -7.01
C GLN A 745 1.18 -7.94 -5.76
N SER A 746 2.03 -7.88 -4.74
CA SER A 746 1.80 -8.57 -3.47
C SER A 746 1.09 -7.70 -2.43
N THR A 747 0.64 -6.50 -2.78
CA THR A 747 0.00 -5.55 -1.85
C THR A 747 -1.34 -5.09 -2.38
N PHE A 748 -2.33 -4.93 -1.50
CA PHE A 748 -3.65 -4.41 -1.84
C PHE A 748 -4.26 -3.64 -0.68
N SER A 749 -5.27 -2.81 -0.98
CA SER A 749 -6.00 -2.03 0.02
C SER A 749 -7.50 -2.26 -0.07
N ILE A 750 -8.14 -2.42 1.07
CA ILE A 750 -9.58 -2.49 1.24
C ILE A 750 -10.01 -1.26 2.03
N SER A 751 -10.88 -0.45 1.43
CA SER A 751 -11.42 0.74 2.09
C SER A 751 -12.81 0.46 2.67
N ASN A 752 -13.09 1.10 3.80
CA ASN A 752 -14.40 1.12 4.46
C ASN A 752 -14.99 -0.28 4.75
N LEU A 753 -14.23 -1.13 5.42
CA LEU A 753 -14.70 -2.46 5.83
C LEU A 753 -15.87 -2.34 6.83
N PRO A 754 -17.07 -2.89 6.54
CA PRO A 754 -18.24 -2.71 7.40
C PRO A 754 -18.10 -3.45 8.74
N THR A 755 -18.89 -3.09 9.75
CA THR A 755 -18.86 -3.77 11.06
C THR A 755 -19.30 -5.24 10.93
N GLY A 756 -18.56 -6.16 11.54
CA GLY A 756 -18.82 -7.60 11.44
C GLY A 756 -17.55 -8.44 11.33
N ILE A 757 -17.73 -9.74 11.09
CA ILE A 757 -16.63 -10.69 10.89
C ILE A 757 -16.44 -10.90 9.38
N HIS A 758 -15.24 -10.62 8.89
CA HIS A 758 -14.84 -10.78 7.49
C HIS A 758 -13.80 -11.87 7.34
N ARG A 759 -13.96 -12.73 6.33
CA ARG A 759 -12.97 -13.77 5.97
C ARG A 759 -12.17 -13.29 4.77
N LEU A 760 -10.98 -12.75 5.02
CA LEU A 760 -10.07 -12.32 3.97
C LEU A 760 -9.27 -13.53 3.49
N GLN A 761 -9.39 -13.86 2.21
CA GLN A 761 -8.63 -14.94 1.58
C GLN A 761 -7.69 -14.34 0.54
N VAL A 762 -6.43 -14.77 0.58
CA VAL A 762 -5.41 -14.46 -0.43
C VAL A 762 -5.00 -15.74 -1.13
N LYS A 763 -4.81 -15.67 -2.44
CA LYS A 763 -4.45 -16.79 -3.29
C LYS A 763 -3.21 -16.43 -4.09
N VAL A 764 -2.28 -17.38 -4.17
CA VAL A 764 -1.12 -17.27 -5.06
C VAL A 764 -1.24 -18.35 -6.11
N VAL A 765 -0.97 -17.98 -7.36
CA VAL A 765 -0.99 -18.86 -8.53
C VAL A 765 0.36 -18.78 -9.24
N SER A 766 0.76 -19.87 -9.87
CA SER A 766 1.94 -19.91 -10.74
C SER A 766 1.52 -19.54 -12.17
N LEU A 767 2.20 -18.59 -12.80
CA LEU A 767 1.96 -18.16 -14.18
C LEU A 767 2.30 -19.28 -15.18
N SER A 768 3.24 -20.16 -14.83
CA SER A 768 3.59 -21.37 -15.57
C SER A 768 2.74 -22.60 -15.21
N ASN A 769 1.81 -22.47 -14.24
CA ASN A 769 1.02 -23.55 -13.65
C ASN A 769 1.88 -24.68 -13.03
N HIS A 770 3.09 -24.37 -12.56
CA HIS A 770 3.99 -25.37 -11.99
C HIS A 770 3.44 -26.04 -10.72
N TRP A 771 2.66 -25.32 -9.91
CA TRP A 771 2.08 -25.83 -8.67
C TRP A 771 0.63 -25.34 -8.47
N PRO A 772 -0.22 -26.09 -7.73
CA PRO A 772 -1.63 -25.77 -7.58
C PRO A 772 -1.84 -24.53 -6.70
N PRO A 773 -2.85 -23.67 -6.96
CA PRO A 773 -3.07 -22.43 -6.23
C PRO A 773 -3.04 -22.61 -4.71
N GLN A 774 -2.31 -21.73 -4.02
CA GLN A 774 -2.18 -21.75 -2.57
C GLN A 774 -3.05 -20.66 -1.96
N ILE A 775 -3.94 -21.03 -1.03
CA ILE A 775 -4.89 -20.10 -0.41
C ILE A 775 -4.57 -19.95 1.07
N ARG A 776 -4.55 -18.71 1.56
CA ARG A 776 -4.44 -18.37 2.98
C ARG A 776 -5.63 -17.52 3.42
N GLU A 777 -6.24 -17.89 4.55
CA GLU A 777 -7.37 -17.18 5.15
C GLU A 777 -6.99 -16.49 6.46
N ILE A 778 -7.55 -15.31 6.70
CA ILE A 778 -7.53 -14.59 7.98
C ILE A 778 -8.91 -14.01 8.32
N ARG A 779 -9.26 -14.02 9.61
CA ARG A 779 -10.52 -13.45 10.10
C ARG A 779 -10.30 -12.05 10.66
N ILE A 780 -11.06 -11.08 10.18
CA ILE A 780 -11.01 -9.68 10.62
C ILE A 780 -12.36 -9.33 11.24
N LYS A 781 -12.37 -9.05 12.55
CA LYS A 781 -13.56 -8.66 13.31
C LYS A 781 -13.55 -7.16 13.56
N VAL A 782 -14.44 -6.44 12.87
CA VAL A 782 -14.63 -4.99 13.01
C VAL A 782 -15.71 -4.74 14.07
N LEU A 783 -15.32 -4.24 15.23
CA LEU A 783 -16.22 -3.95 16.35
C LEU A 783 -17.13 -2.76 16.05
N PRO A 784 -18.42 -2.82 16.40
CA PRO A 784 -19.34 -1.70 16.22
C PRO A 784 -18.99 -0.54 17.17
N PRO A 785 -19.41 0.71 16.84
CA PRO A 785 -19.30 1.82 17.76
C PRO A 785 -20.09 1.57 19.04
N PHE A 786 -19.60 2.12 20.17
CA PHE A 786 -20.19 1.85 21.49
C PHE A 786 -21.69 2.19 21.55
N TRP A 787 -22.16 3.21 20.82
CA TRP A 787 -23.58 3.59 20.81
C TRP A 787 -24.50 2.61 20.06
N LYS A 788 -23.95 1.68 19.28
CA LYS A 788 -24.69 0.59 18.63
C LYS A 788 -24.64 -0.72 19.44
N THR A 789 -24.05 -0.71 20.62
CA THR A 789 -23.96 -1.91 21.47
C THR A 789 -25.21 -2.09 22.33
N ASN A 790 -25.57 -3.34 22.63
CA ASN A 790 -26.80 -3.65 23.37
C ASN A 790 -26.85 -3.02 24.77
N TRP A 791 -25.71 -2.94 25.47
CA TRP A 791 -25.66 -2.33 26.80
C TRP A 791 -25.91 -0.83 26.76
N PHE A 792 -25.36 -0.12 25.76
CA PHE A 792 -25.57 1.32 25.61
C PHE A 792 -27.00 1.62 25.16
N ILE A 793 -27.55 0.83 24.23
CA ILE A 793 -28.96 0.93 23.85
C ILE A 793 -29.86 0.70 25.08
N GLY A 794 -29.54 -0.29 25.91
CA GLY A 794 -30.25 -0.54 27.18
C GLY A 794 -30.15 0.64 28.16
N LEU A 795 -28.96 1.23 28.34
CA LEU A 795 -28.75 2.42 29.16
C LEU A 795 -29.49 3.65 28.62
N PHE A 796 -29.54 3.81 27.31
CA PHE A 796 -30.26 4.89 26.65
C PHE A 796 -31.77 4.73 26.82
N ILE A 797 -32.30 3.50 26.68
CA ILE A 797 -33.72 3.19 26.97
C ILE A 797 -34.03 3.43 28.45
N LEU A 798 -33.14 3.05 29.37
CA LEU A 798 -33.28 3.32 30.80
C LEU A 798 -33.25 4.81 31.10
N ALA A 799 -32.36 5.58 30.48
CA ALA A 799 -32.29 7.03 30.62
C ALA A 799 -33.56 7.70 30.08
N LEU A 800 -34.07 7.27 28.92
CA LEU A 800 -35.35 7.73 28.37
C LEU A 800 -36.52 7.36 29.28
N SER A 801 -36.53 6.14 29.83
CA SER A 801 -37.57 5.68 30.76
C SER A 801 -37.51 6.44 32.09
N PHE A 802 -36.30 6.76 32.57
CA PHE A 802 -36.10 7.59 33.75
C PHE A 802 -36.49 9.04 33.50
N LEU A 803 -36.15 9.61 32.34
CA LEU A 803 -36.58 10.94 31.93
C LEU A 803 -38.10 11.00 31.76
N PHE A 804 -38.71 9.97 31.20
CA PHE A 804 -40.16 9.85 31.05
C PHE A 804 -40.84 9.67 32.41
N TYR A 805 -40.32 8.82 33.28
CA TYR A 805 -40.77 8.67 34.66
C TYR A 805 -40.60 9.97 35.43
N TRP A 806 -39.47 10.67 35.29
CA TRP A 806 -39.20 11.95 35.91
C TRP A 806 -40.12 13.03 35.37
N PHE A 807 -40.40 13.03 34.08
CA PHE A 807 -41.39 13.93 33.46
C PHE A 807 -42.80 13.66 34.00
N ILE A 808 -43.20 12.38 34.14
CA ILE A 808 -44.46 12.01 34.78
C ILE A 808 -44.47 12.46 36.24
N ARG A 809 -43.44 12.15 37.03
CA ARG A 809 -43.27 12.56 38.43
C ARG A 809 -43.28 14.07 38.60
N TRP A 810 -42.62 14.79 37.72
CA TRP A 810 -42.58 16.24 37.68
C TRP A 810 -43.96 16.79 37.36
N ARG A 811 -44.67 16.22 36.38
CA ARG A 811 -46.05 16.57 36.05
C ARG A 811 -47.01 16.29 37.20
N THR A 812 -46.93 15.12 37.85
CA THR A 812 -47.80 14.75 38.97
C THR A 812 -47.49 15.58 40.21
N ASN A 813 -46.21 15.83 40.53
CA ASN A 813 -45.82 16.71 41.63
C ASN A 813 -46.22 18.17 41.38
N ARG A 814 -46.20 18.62 40.11
CA ARG A 814 -46.72 19.93 39.73
C ARG A 814 -48.25 20.00 39.83
N ALA A 815 -48.95 18.87 39.70
CA ALA A 815 -50.39 18.79 39.92
C ALA A 815 -50.76 18.77 41.41
N THR A 816 -50.08 17.96 42.24
CA THR A 816 -50.36 17.88 43.69
C THR A 816 -49.91 19.11 44.47
N ARG A 817 -48.83 19.79 44.06
CA ARG A 817 -48.46 21.10 44.64
C ARG A 817 -49.53 22.17 44.40
N LYS A 818 -50.23 22.13 43.26
CA LYS A 818 -51.36 23.03 42.97
C LYS A 818 -52.60 22.76 43.83
N GLU A 819 -52.78 21.54 44.32
CA GLU A 819 -53.91 21.17 45.19
C GLU A 819 -53.67 21.57 46.65
N VAL A 820 -52.46 21.35 47.18
CA VAL A 820 -52.12 21.67 48.57
C VAL A 820 -51.89 23.17 48.80
N GLU A 821 -51.40 23.90 47.80
CA GLU A 821 -51.36 25.37 47.86
C GLU A 821 -52.75 26.00 47.88
N LYS A 822 -53.73 25.46 47.13
CA LYS A 822 -55.10 26.00 47.08
C LYS A 822 -55.78 26.04 48.45
N THR A 823 -55.65 24.98 49.25
CA THR A 823 -56.42 24.84 50.50
C THR A 823 -55.95 25.76 51.64
N ASN A 824 -54.65 26.06 51.75
CA ASN A 824 -54.16 26.99 52.77
C ASN A 824 -54.21 28.46 52.32
N ILE A 825 -54.20 28.69 51.01
CA ILE A 825 -54.35 30.00 50.40
C ILE A 825 -55.81 30.50 50.51
N GLU A 826 -56.83 29.64 50.41
CA GLU A 826 -58.24 30.04 50.40
C GLU A 826 -58.72 30.74 51.69
N LYS A 827 -58.22 30.36 52.88
CA LYS A 827 -58.66 30.94 54.15
C LYS A 827 -58.09 32.34 54.42
N ILE A 828 -56.83 32.58 54.06
CA ILE A 828 -56.16 33.88 54.20
C ILE A 828 -56.48 34.79 53.00
N LYS A 829 -56.77 34.20 51.83
CA LYS A 829 -57.31 34.94 50.69
C LYS A 829 -58.68 35.50 50.96
N ALA A 830 -59.62 34.84 51.63
CA ALA A 830 -61.00 35.33 51.69
C ALA A 830 -61.17 36.76 52.28
N GLU A 831 -60.43 37.12 53.32
CA GLU A 831 -60.55 38.45 53.97
C GLU A 831 -59.71 39.54 53.27
N ASN A 832 -58.49 39.22 52.81
CA ASN A 832 -57.69 40.15 52.00
C ASN A 832 -58.24 40.29 50.57
N TYR A 833 -58.84 39.23 50.01
CA TYR A 833 -59.57 39.30 48.74
C TYR A 833 -60.73 40.26 48.87
N LYS A 834 -61.49 40.37 49.97
CA LYS A 834 -62.65 41.28 49.93
C LYS A 834 -62.25 42.75 49.70
N SER A 835 -61.16 43.21 50.32
CA SER A 835 -60.63 44.58 50.15
C SER A 835 -59.71 44.74 48.92
N GLN A 836 -58.92 43.72 48.55
CA GLN A 836 -58.18 43.71 47.28
C GLN A 836 -59.10 43.52 46.08
N PHE A 837 -60.20 42.80 46.19
CA PHE A 837 -61.15 42.53 45.11
C PHE A 837 -61.93 43.78 44.74
N GLU A 838 -62.28 44.66 45.69
CA GLU A 838 -62.83 45.98 45.33
C GLU A 838 -61.78 46.88 44.64
N LEU A 839 -60.54 46.91 45.13
CA LEU A 839 -59.44 47.62 44.47
C LEU A 839 -59.04 47.00 43.13
N GLU A 840 -59.07 45.67 42.98
CA GLU A 840 -58.85 44.91 41.75
C GLU A 840 -60.04 45.03 40.81
N GLN A 841 -61.28 45.16 41.28
CA GLN A 841 -62.43 45.41 40.40
C GLN A 841 -62.35 46.82 39.80
N ILE A 842 -61.95 47.82 40.59
CA ILE A 842 -61.73 49.19 40.08
C ILE A 842 -60.46 49.23 39.21
N SER A 843 -59.35 48.64 39.67
CA SER A 843 -58.10 48.53 38.91
C SER A 843 -58.28 47.73 37.61
N ASN A 844 -59.01 46.61 37.61
CA ASN A 844 -59.36 45.85 36.41
C ASN A 844 -60.30 46.66 35.53
N PHE A 845 -61.29 47.37 36.08
CA PHE A 845 -62.17 48.20 35.26
C PHE A 845 -61.38 49.30 34.53
N PHE A 846 -60.54 50.06 35.23
CA PHE A 846 -59.69 51.08 34.61
C PHE A 846 -58.61 50.45 33.72
N SER A 847 -58.00 49.33 34.10
CA SER A 847 -57.06 48.59 33.23
C SER A 847 -57.73 48.07 31.97
N THR A 848 -58.98 47.58 32.05
CA THR A 848 -59.76 47.11 30.88
C THR A 848 -60.19 48.30 30.03
N SER A 849 -60.67 49.39 30.64
CA SER A 849 -61.05 50.60 29.92
C SER A 849 -59.87 51.29 29.24
N LEU A 850 -58.66 51.13 29.76
CA LEU A 850 -57.42 51.67 29.18
C LEU A 850 -56.73 50.65 28.25
N ALA A 851 -56.98 49.34 28.39
CA ALA A 851 -56.30 48.29 27.63
C ALA A 851 -56.45 48.48 26.11
N ASP A 852 -57.66 48.78 25.66
CA ASP A 852 -58.01 48.90 24.23
C ASP A 852 -57.68 50.26 23.63
N LYS A 853 -57.24 51.24 24.43
CA LYS A 853 -56.89 52.59 23.95
C LYS A 853 -55.47 52.62 23.39
N LYS A 854 -55.34 53.16 22.18
CA LYS A 854 -54.10 53.10 21.37
C LYS A 854 -53.36 54.43 21.26
N ASN A 855 -53.94 55.54 21.72
CA ASN A 855 -53.31 56.86 21.67
C ASN A 855 -53.44 57.59 23.01
N GLU A 856 -52.56 58.58 23.23
CA GLU A 856 -52.45 59.34 24.48
C GLU A 856 -53.75 60.06 24.83
N GLU A 857 -54.42 60.70 23.86
CA GLU A 857 -55.63 61.49 24.12
C GLU A 857 -56.84 60.64 24.53
N GLU A 858 -57.07 59.50 23.88
CA GLU A 858 -58.17 58.60 24.26
C GLU A 858 -58.00 58.02 25.66
N VAL A 859 -56.75 57.80 26.08
CA VAL A 859 -56.41 57.31 27.42
C VAL A 859 -56.77 58.38 28.46
N LEU A 860 -56.36 59.64 28.26
CA LEU A 860 -56.60 60.73 29.22
C LEU A 860 -58.10 61.02 29.38
N TRP A 861 -58.85 61.10 28.28
CA TRP A 861 -60.30 61.33 28.30
C TRP A 861 -61.10 60.15 28.85
N ALA A 862 -60.63 58.91 28.63
CA ALA A 862 -61.26 57.74 29.24
C ALA A 862 -61.10 57.75 30.77
N VAL A 863 -59.97 58.22 31.30
CA VAL A 863 -59.79 58.30 32.76
C VAL A 863 -60.67 59.38 33.38
N THR A 864 -60.67 60.61 32.87
CA THR A 864 -61.48 61.71 33.43
C THR A 864 -62.97 61.41 33.39
N SER A 865 -63.49 60.91 32.26
CA SER A 865 -64.91 60.59 32.12
C SER A 865 -65.38 59.40 32.97
N ASN A 866 -64.52 58.40 33.18
CA ASN A 866 -64.86 57.23 34.01
C ASN A 866 -64.77 57.53 35.51
N LEU A 867 -63.85 58.39 35.95
CA LEU A 867 -63.78 58.84 37.34
C LEU A 867 -65.10 59.51 37.76
N ILE A 868 -65.64 60.38 36.91
CA ILE A 868 -66.93 61.05 37.13
C ILE A 868 -68.08 60.04 37.11
N LYS A 869 -68.22 59.23 36.04
CA LYS A 869 -69.38 58.34 35.86
C LYS A 869 -69.45 57.17 36.83
N ARG A 870 -68.30 56.65 37.30
CA ARG A 870 -68.24 55.42 38.09
C ARG A 870 -67.96 55.64 39.56
N LEU A 871 -67.18 56.68 39.90
CA LEU A 871 -66.88 57.04 41.29
C LEU A 871 -67.71 58.25 41.75
N CYS A 872 -68.57 58.80 40.90
CA CYS A 872 -69.44 59.95 41.18
C CYS A 872 -68.67 61.20 41.64
N TYR A 873 -67.48 61.44 41.08
CA TYR A 873 -66.77 62.70 41.27
C TYR A 873 -67.43 63.79 40.42
N GLU A 874 -67.34 65.05 40.86
CA GLU A 874 -68.01 66.17 40.17
C GLU A 874 -67.07 66.97 39.26
N ASP A 875 -65.78 67.09 39.63
CA ASP A 875 -64.79 67.86 38.88
C ASP A 875 -63.47 67.08 38.81
N CYS A 876 -62.98 66.74 37.61
CA CYS A 876 -61.68 66.07 37.44
C CYS A 876 -60.87 66.60 36.25
N MET A 877 -59.59 66.88 36.48
CA MET A 877 -58.63 67.47 35.53
C MET A 877 -57.33 66.66 35.50
N ILE A 878 -56.72 66.55 34.31
CA ILE A 878 -55.41 65.92 34.12
C ILE A 878 -54.47 66.87 33.40
N TYR A 879 -53.31 67.06 34.01
CA TYR A 879 -52.21 67.90 33.53
C TYR A 879 -51.02 67.03 33.11
N LEU A 880 -50.43 67.30 31.94
CA LEU A 880 -49.18 66.65 31.49
C LEU A 880 -48.11 67.70 31.20
N TRP A 881 -46.84 67.28 31.21
CA TRP A 881 -45.74 68.14 30.79
C TRP A 881 -45.86 68.61 29.34
N ASN A 882 -45.42 69.85 29.09
CA ASN A 882 -45.10 70.30 27.73
C ASN A 882 -43.79 69.65 27.23
N LYS A 883 -43.53 69.74 25.92
CA LYS A 883 -42.36 69.09 25.28
C LYS A 883 -41.02 69.46 25.94
N ASP A 884 -40.90 70.68 26.46
CA ASP A 884 -39.66 71.20 27.06
C ASP A 884 -39.63 71.06 28.60
N LYS A 885 -40.65 70.44 29.21
CA LYS A 885 -40.79 70.18 30.66
C LYS A 885 -40.63 71.41 31.57
N THR A 886 -41.16 72.56 31.14
CA THR A 886 -41.10 73.82 31.89
C THR A 886 -42.41 74.15 32.61
N LYS A 887 -43.54 73.67 32.10
CA LYS A 887 -44.87 73.86 32.69
C LYS A 887 -45.78 72.68 32.39
N MET A 888 -46.76 72.45 33.26
CA MET A 888 -47.80 71.46 33.01
C MET A 888 -49.02 72.11 32.36
N ILE A 889 -49.51 71.46 31.31
CA ILE A 889 -50.64 71.92 30.51
C ILE A 889 -51.81 70.98 30.77
N GLN A 890 -52.99 71.54 30.98
CA GLN A 890 -54.22 70.77 31.08
C GLN A 890 -54.50 70.04 29.76
N ARG A 891 -54.51 68.71 29.77
CA ARG A 891 -54.70 67.87 28.57
C ARG A 891 -56.08 67.22 28.50
N ALA A 892 -56.75 67.05 29.65
CA ALA A 892 -58.14 66.59 29.72
C ALA A 892 -58.82 67.16 30.97
N ALA A 893 -60.10 67.50 30.86
CA ALA A 893 -60.92 67.88 32.01
C ALA A 893 -62.39 67.56 31.76
N TYR A 894 -63.09 67.14 32.81
CA TYR A 894 -64.50 66.76 32.75
C TYR A 894 -65.20 67.29 34.00
N GLY A 895 -66.26 68.09 33.81
CA GLY A 895 -66.93 68.84 34.88
C GLY A 895 -67.49 70.18 34.36
N PRO A 896 -67.95 71.08 35.24
CA PRO A 896 -68.48 72.40 34.85
C PRO A 896 -67.50 73.23 34.01
N LYS A 897 -66.20 72.94 34.13
CA LYS A 897 -65.08 73.60 33.43
C LYS A 897 -64.57 72.85 32.17
N GLY A 898 -65.23 71.77 31.72
CA GLY A 898 -64.63 70.87 30.72
C GLY A 898 -65.60 70.34 29.67
N ASN A 899 -65.61 70.98 28.50
CA ASN A 899 -66.03 70.38 27.23
C ASN A 899 -64.85 70.49 26.24
N PRO A 900 -64.63 69.55 25.30
CA PRO A 900 -63.44 69.55 24.42
C PRO A 900 -63.23 70.85 23.65
N GLU A 901 -64.32 71.55 23.29
CA GLU A 901 -64.31 72.82 22.57
C GLU A 901 -63.85 74.00 23.45
N PHE A 902 -63.97 73.92 24.78
CA PHE A 902 -63.59 74.97 25.74
C PHE A 902 -62.08 75.00 26.06
N ILE A 903 -61.40 73.85 25.94
CA ILE A 903 -59.97 73.69 26.25
C ILE A 903 -59.06 74.33 25.17
N GLN A 904 -59.56 74.54 23.95
CA GLN A 904 -58.80 75.20 22.88
C GLN A 904 -58.80 76.73 22.96
N SER A 905 -59.73 77.37 23.69
CA SER A 905 -59.85 78.83 23.77
C SER A 905 -59.21 79.49 25.01
N GLN A 906 -58.93 78.74 26.08
CA GLN A 906 -58.14 79.19 27.23
C GLN A 906 -57.28 78.03 27.76
N VAL A 907 -55.96 78.14 27.60
CA VAL A 907 -55.00 77.11 28.05
C VAL A 907 -54.60 77.41 29.48
N PHE A 908 -55.11 76.63 30.43
CA PHE A 908 -54.67 76.69 31.82
C PHE A 908 -53.36 75.92 31.99
N ASP A 909 -52.31 76.63 32.38
CA ASP A 909 -51.01 76.08 32.70
C ASP A 909 -50.65 76.32 34.17
N VAL A 910 -49.94 75.34 34.73
CA VAL A 910 -49.48 75.37 36.13
C VAL A 910 -47.97 75.22 36.14
N VAL A 911 -47.28 76.11 36.87
CA VAL A 911 -45.85 76.03 37.11
C VAL A 911 -45.55 75.43 38.50
N PRO A 912 -44.38 74.80 38.71
CA PRO A 912 -44.04 74.20 40.00
C PRO A 912 -44.18 75.19 41.17
N GLY A 913 -44.88 74.77 42.24
CA GLY A 913 -45.09 75.55 43.47
C GLY A 913 -46.32 76.47 43.47
N GLN A 914 -47.04 76.57 42.35
CA GLN A 914 -48.24 77.39 42.23
C GLN A 914 -49.51 76.57 42.50
N GLY A 915 -50.26 76.90 43.56
CA GLY A 915 -51.47 76.17 43.94
C GLY A 915 -51.21 74.75 44.49
N VAL A 916 -52.28 73.99 44.75
CA VAL A 916 -52.18 72.61 45.26
C VAL A 916 -51.58 71.68 44.21
N VAL A 917 -51.99 71.80 42.94
CA VAL A 917 -51.37 71.09 41.79
C VAL A 917 -49.87 71.38 41.72
N GLY A 918 -49.44 72.65 41.76
CA GLY A 918 -48.03 73.01 41.72
C GLY A 918 -47.22 72.52 42.93
N HIS A 919 -47.84 72.39 44.11
CA HIS A 919 -47.21 71.77 45.27
C HIS A 919 -46.99 70.27 45.06
N VAL A 920 -47.96 69.56 44.49
CA VAL A 920 -47.83 68.15 44.12
C VAL A 920 -46.78 67.97 43.00
N MET A 921 -46.65 68.95 42.08
CA MET A 921 -45.57 68.95 41.08
C MET A 921 -44.17 68.98 41.70
N GLN A 922 -43.98 69.75 42.77
CA GLN A 922 -42.67 69.88 43.43
C GLN A 922 -42.37 68.73 44.39
N THR A 923 -43.38 68.26 45.12
CA THR A 923 -43.19 67.27 46.18
C THR A 923 -43.34 65.84 45.69
N MET A 924 -44.05 65.62 44.58
CA MET A 924 -44.39 64.31 44.03
C MET A 924 -45.11 63.40 45.03
N GLN A 925 -45.79 63.98 46.03
CA GLN A 925 -46.58 63.27 47.03
C GLN A 925 -48.07 63.55 46.81
N PRO A 926 -48.94 62.55 46.93
CA PRO A 926 -50.38 62.75 46.82
C PRO A 926 -50.89 63.53 48.03
N VAL A 927 -51.78 64.50 47.79
CA VAL A 927 -52.31 65.38 48.82
C VAL A 927 -53.82 65.22 48.87
N LEU A 928 -54.34 64.97 50.08
CA LEU A 928 -55.76 64.96 50.39
C LEU A 928 -56.06 66.16 51.28
N ILE A 929 -56.92 67.06 50.82
CA ILE A 929 -57.38 68.22 51.57
C ILE A 929 -58.86 68.02 51.89
N PRO A 930 -59.19 67.65 53.15
CA PRO A 930 -60.57 67.47 53.53
C PRO A 930 -61.35 68.80 53.57
N ASP A 931 -60.72 69.92 53.93
CA ASP A 931 -61.37 71.26 53.93
C ASP A 931 -60.40 72.33 53.40
N THR A 932 -60.59 72.76 52.16
CA THR A 932 -59.69 73.70 51.44
C THR A 932 -59.69 75.12 52.01
N ARG A 933 -60.73 75.54 52.75
CA ARG A 933 -60.75 76.85 53.44
C ARG A 933 -59.62 76.99 54.47
N LYS A 934 -59.08 75.86 54.93
CA LYS A 934 -58.00 75.79 55.92
C LYS A 934 -56.63 75.60 55.28
N ASP A 935 -56.55 75.42 53.97
CA ASP A 935 -55.28 75.21 53.27
C ASP A 935 -54.84 76.49 52.53
N PRO A 936 -53.74 77.14 52.95
CA PRO A 936 -53.29 78.39 52.35
C PRO A 936 -52.76 78.24 50.92
N ARG A 937 -52.56 77.00 50.44
CA ARG A 937 -52.10 76.71 49.07
C ARG A 937 -53.25 76.67 48.07
N TYR A 938 -54.51 76.59 48.55
CA TYR A 938 -55.67 76.53 47.69
C TYR A 938 -55.83 77.83 46.91
N ARG A 939 -55.98 77.72 45.58
CA ARG A 939 -56.18 78.86 44.69
C ARG A 939 -57.54 78.75 44.04
N VAL A 940 -58.34 79.81 44.17
CA VAL A 940 -59.65 79.89 43.52
C VAL A 940 -59.45 80.35 42.09
N ASP A 941 -59.76 79.48 41.13
CA ASP A 941 -59.70 79.84 39.71
C ASP A 941 -61.02 80.48 39.21
N GLU A 942 -62.19 79.95 39.60
CA GLU A 942 -63.51 80.51 39.21
C GLU A 942 -64.58 80.37 40.31
N MET A 943 -64.70 79.19 40.93
CA MET A 943 -65.61 78.91 42.05
C MET A 943 -64.85 78.20 43.18
N PHE A 944 -65.19 78.52 44.43
CA PHE A 944 -64.54 77.92 45.60
C PHE A 944 -65.04 76.49 45.84
N ARG A 945 -64.12 75.52 45.92
CA ARG A 945 -64.42 74.12 46.29
C ARG A 945 -63.95 73.83 47.69
N LEU A 946 -64.63 72.95 48.43
CA LEU A 946 -64.39 72.71 49.85
C LEU A 946 -63.56 71.46 50.14
N SER A 947 -63.40 70.52 49.22
CA SER A 947 -62.49 69.37 49.37
C SER A 947 -61.76 69.11 48.07
N GLU A 948 -60.48 68.79 48.14
CA GLU A 948 -59.63 68.56 46.97
C GLU A 948 -58.73 67.34 47.22
N VAL A 949 -58.56 66.53 46.18
CA VAL A 949 -57.62 65.41 46.15
C VAL A 949 -56.78 65.50 44.89
N CYS A 950 -55.46 65.60 45.09
CA CYS A 950 -54.51 65.83 44.02
C CYS A 950 -53.42 64.76 44.07
N VAL A 951 -53.25 63.99 42.99
CA VAL A 951 -52.32 62.85 42.93
C VAL A 951 -51.35 62.95 41.75
N PRO A 952 -50.05 62.66 41.95
CA PRO A 952 -49.07 62.69 40.88
C PRO A 952 -49.13 61.41 40.03
N ILE A 953 -49.02 61.56 38.71
CA ILE A 953 -48.81 60.48 37.75
C ILE A 953 -47.31 60.27 37.60
N ILE A 954 -46.79 59.21 38.21
CA ILE A 954 -45.35 58.92 38.25
C ILE A 954 -45.09 57.57 37.60
N HIS A 955 -44.03 57.49 36.80
CA HIS A 955 -43.50 56.23 36.30
C HIS A 955 -41.98 56.20 36.44
N ASN A 956 -41.43 55.14 37.06
CA ASN A 956 -39.99 54.98 37.32
C ASN A 956 -39.30 56.20 37.96
N GLY A 957 -40.00 56.87 38.90
CA GLY A 957 -39.48 58.04 39.60
C GLY A 957 -39.59 59.36 38.82
N GLU A 958 -40.06 59.33 37.58
CA GLU A 958 -40.31 60.51 36.76
C GLU A 958 -41.78 60.95 36.86
N LEU A 959 -42.00 62.23 37.13
CA LEU A 959 -43.34 62.83 37.12
C LEU A 959 -43.77 63.03 35.66
N ILE A 960 -44.82 62.32 35.24
CA ILE A 960 -45.40 62.43 33.88
C ILE A 960 -46.48 63.52 33.86
N GLY A 961 -47.28 63.61 34.92
CA GLY A 961 -48.45 64.49 34.99
C GLY A 961 -49.11 64.48 36.37
N ILE A 962 -50.28 65.11 36.50
CA ILE A 962 -51.05 65.18 37.73
C ILE A 962 -52.53 65.00 37.44
N ILE A 963 -53.22 64.26 38.31
CA ILE A 963 -54.68 64.18 38.35
C ILE A 963 -55.15 65.02 39.53
N ASP A 964 -56.06 65.94 39.25
CA ASP A 964 -56.66 66.83 40.23
C ASP A 964 -58.17 66.68 40.24
N SER A 965 -58.78 66.67 41.43
CA SER A 965 -60.22 66.53 41.60
C SER A 965 -60.72 67.31 42.80
N GLU A 966 -61.77 68.09 42.59
CA GLU A 966 -62.33 69.00 43.58
C GLU A 966 -63.83 68.72 43.82
N HIS A 967 -64.32 69.02 45.03
CA HIS A 967 -65.71 68.82 45.42
C HIS A 967 -66.26 70.01 46.24
N PRO A 968 -67.55 70.41 46.08
CA PRO A 968 -68.14 71.51 46.82
C PRO A 968 -68.36 71.25 48.31
N GLU A 969 -68.39 69.99 48.77
CA GLU A 969 -68.59 69.61 50.19
C GLU A 969 -67.26 69.32 50.92
N PRO A 970 -67.09 69.76 52.19
CA PRO A 970 -65.90 69.43 52.98
C PRO A 970 -65.95 67.97 53.47
N HIS A 971 -64.79 67.36 53.64
CA HIS A 971 -64.55 65.97 54.04
C HIS A 971 -65.12 64.91 53.09
N TYR A 972 -65.37 65.30 51.83
CA TYR A 972 -65.88 64.39 50.82
C TYR A 972 -64.87 63.28 50.49
N PHE A 973 -63.64 63.65 50.14
CA PHE A 973 -62.59 62.67 49.84
C PHE A 973 -61.97 62.10 51.13
N LYS A 974 -61.78 60.77 51.17
CA LYS A 974 -61.19 60.01 52.29
C LYS A 974 -59.91 59.27 51.87
N GLU A 975 -59.20 58.64 52.81
CA GLU A 975 -57.98 57.85 52.50
C GLU A 975 -58.21 56.74 51.47
N ARG A 976 -59.44 56.20 51.41
CA ARG A 976 -59.86 55.24 50.37
C ARG A 976 -59.70 55.86 48.98
N ASP A 977 -60.17 57.09 48.81
CA ASP A 977 -60.22 57.78 47.52
C ASP A 977 -58.83 58.21 47.07
N LEU A 978 -57.98 58.61 48.04
CA LEU A 978 -56.55 58.85 47.81
C LEU A 978 -55.84 57.59 47.30
N LYS A 979 -56.12 56.42 47.89
CA LYS A 979 -55.54 55.13 47.45
C LYS A 979 -56.05 54.71 46.07
N ILE A 980 -57.34 54.91 45.78
CA ILE A 980 -57.93 54.59 44.48
C ILE A 980 -57.34 55.50 43.39
N LEU A 981 -57.31 56.82 43.62
CA LEU A 981 -56.77 57.78 42.65
C LEU A 981 -55.27 57.59 42.42
N THR A 982 -54.49 57.30 43.47
CA THR A 982 -53.06 56.98 43.32
C THR A 982 -52.85 55.71 42.49
N THR A 983 -53.72 54.70 42.67
CA THR A 983 -53.69 53.48 41.87
C THR A 983 -54.01 53.78 40.40
N ILE A 984 -55.03 54.60 40.14
CA ILE A 984 -55.41 55.02 38.78
C ILE A 984 -54.30 55.86 38.13
N ALA A 985 -53.68 56.77 38.86
CA ALA A 985 -52.54 57.56 38.39
C ALA A 985 -51.33 56.67 38.02
N THR A 986 -51.07 55.62 38.80
CA THR A 986 -50.00 54.65 38.50
C THR A 986 -50.32 53.83 37.24
N LEU A 987 -51.56 53.37 37.08
CA LEU A 987 -52.01 52.64 35.88
C LEU A 987 -51.96 53.53 34.63
N LEU A 988 -52.38 54.79 34.76
CA LEU A 988 -52.32 55.78 33.70
C LEU A 988 -50.86 56.06 33.28
N GLY A 989 -49.96 56.29 34.24
CA GLY A 989 -48.53 56.48 33.97
C GLY A 989 -47.89 55.26 33.29
N ASN A 990 -48.21 54.05 33.74
CA ASN A 990 -47.76 52.81 33.12
C ASN A 990 -48.27 52.66 31.69
N LYS A 991 -49.56 52.94 31.43
CA LYS A 991 -50.13 52.81 30.08
C LYS A 991 -49.57 53.85 29.12
N LEU A 992 -49.37 55.10 29.57
CA LEU A 992 -48.73 56.15 28.76
C LEU A 992 -47.29 55.78 28.38
N LYS A 993 -46.49 55.25 29.32
CA LYS A 993 -45.12 54.80 29.02
C LYS A 993 -45.09 53.50 28.22
N GLN A 994 -46.03 52.59 28.45
CA GLN A 994 -46.20 51.38 27.65
C GLN A 994 -46.51 51.72 26.19
N LEU A 995 -47.42 52.67 25.92
CA LEU A 995 -47.71 53.13 24.55
C LEU A 995 -46.47 53.74 23.88
N GLU A 996 -45.65 54.50 24.61
CA GLU A 996 -44.38 55.03 24.11
C GLU A 996 -43.34 53.91 23.84
N SER A 997 -43.26 52.91 24.72
CA SER A 997 -42.31 51.80 24.63
C SER A 997 -42.72 50.73 23.61
N GLU A 998 -44.01 50.44 23.45
CA GLU A 998 -44.53 49.48 22.47
C GLU A 998 -44.31 50.01 21.06
N ASN A 999 -44.60 51.29 20.82
CA ASN A 999 -44.34 51.95 19.54
C ASN A 999 -42.86 51.93 19.15
N SER A 1000 -41.94 52.04 20.11
CA SER A 1000 -40.49 51.97 19.85
C SER A 1000 -39.94 50.53 19.77
N LEU A 1001 -40.52 49.57 20.50
CA LEU A 1001 -40.10 48.17 20.52
C LEU A 1001 -40.60 47.38 19.31
N GLU A 1002 -41.82 47.66 18.84
CA GLU A 1002 -42.40 46.97 17.67
C GLU A 1002 -41.63 47.35 16.39
N ALA A 1003 -41.19 48.60 16.27
CA ALA A 1003 -40.29 49.05 15.21
C ALA A 1003 -38.94 48.29 15.24
N LYS A 1004 -38.29 48.21 16.42
CA LYS A 1004 -37.00 47.52 16.57
C LYS A 1004 -37.08 46.00 16.40
N ARG A 1005 -38.17 45.34 16.86
CA ARG A 1005 -38.34 43.89 16.73
C ARG A 1005 -38.59 43.44 15.30
N ARG A 1006 -39.39 44.18 14.55
CA ARG A 1006 -39.59 43.89 13.12
C ARG A 1006 -38.27 44.00 12.38
N GLU A 1007 -37.51 45.07 12.62
CA GLU A 1007 -36.21 45.30 11.99
C GLU A 1007 -35.22 44.16 12.28
N LEU A 1008 -35.02 43.80 13.55
CA LEU A 1008 -34.10 42.73 13.97
C LEU A 1008 -34.46 41.35 13.41
N SER A 1009 -35.74 40.97 13.39
CA SER A 1009 -36.16 39.66 12.89
C SER A 1009 -35.92 39.53 11.39
N THR A 1010 -36.28 40.56 10.60
CA THR A 1010 -36.00 40.56 9.16
C THR A 1010 -34.50 40.59 8.84
N ILE A 1011 -33.68 41.25 9.66
CA ILE A 1011 -32.23 41.27 9.46
C ILE A 1011 -31.63 39.89 9.73
N ASN A 1012 -32.07 39.21 10.80
CA ASN A 1012 -31.46 37.94 11.19
C ASN A 1012 -31.79 36.79 10.22
N GLU A 1013 -33.03 36.72 9.72
CA GLU A 1013 -33.42 35.74 8.69
C GLU A 1013 -32.66 35.99 7.38
N LYS A 1014 -32.60 37.26 6.92
CA LYS A 1014 -31.81 37.63 5.75
C LYS A 1014 -30.31 37.33 5.92
N LEU A 1015 -29.76 37.44 7.13
CA LEU A 1015 -28.34 37.21 7.40
C LEU A 1015 -27.98 35.72 7.37
N VAL A 1016 -28.85 34.84 7.89
CA VAL A 1016 -28.63 33.39 7.85
C VAL A 1016 -28.76 32.87 6.41
N GLU A 1017 -29.78 33.33 5.68
CA GLU A 1017 -30.00 32.95 4.29
C GLU A 1017 -28.88 33.48 3.38
N ALA A 1018 -28.43 34.74 3.58
CA ALA A 1018 -27.30 35.31 2.86
C ALA A 1018 -25.97 34.61 3.16
N ARG A 1019 -25.71 34.17 4.41
CA ARG A 1019 -24.47 33.44 4.76
C ARG A 1019 -24.39 32.07 4.10
N LEU A 1020 -25.49 31.31 4.13
CA LEU A 1020 -25.57 29.99 3.49
C LEU A 1020 -25.49 30.12 1.97
N SER A 1021 -26.20 31.10 1.40
CA SER A 1021 -26.14 31.38 -0.04
C SER A 1021 -24.76 31.87 -0.49
N ALA A 1022 -24.05 32.70 0.30
CA ALA A 1022 -22.71 33.19 -0.05
C ALA A 1022 -21.66 32.07 -0.06
N LEU A 1023 -21.70 31.15 0.90
CA LEU A 1023 -20.80 30.00 0.95
C LEU A 1023 -21.07 28.99 -0.19
N GLN A 1024 -22.34 28.75 -0.52
CA GLN A 1024 -22.72 27.85 -1.63
C GLN A 1024 -22.47 28.48 -3.01
N ALA A 1025 -22.61 29.80 -3.14
CA ALA A 1025 -22.38 30.51 -4.41
C ALA A 1025 -20.89 30.68 -4.76
N GLN A 1026 -19.97 30.56 -3.79
CA GLN A 1026 -18.53 30.80 -4.03
C GLN A 1026 -17.77 29.60 -4.63
N MET A 1027 -18.33 28.39 -4.62
CA MET A 1027 -17.78 27.26 -5.40
C MET A 1027 -18.64 27.06 -6.64
N ASN A 1028 -18.19 27.53 -7.81
CA ASN A 1028 -18.90 27.33 -9.06
C ASN A 1028 -18.99 25.82 -9.37
N PRO A 1029 -20.14 25.15 -9.20
CA PRO A 1029 -20.24 23.70 -9.35
C PRO A 1029 -19.95 23.28 -10.80
N HIS A 1030 -20.26 24.18 -11.74
CA HIS A 1030 -19.99 24.00 -13.15
C HIS A 1030 -18.48 24.04 -13.46
N PHE A 1031 -17.70 24.90 -12.79
CA PHE A 1031 -16.25 24.93 -12.94
C PHE A 1031 -15.59 23.61 -12.48
N VAL A 1032 -15.97 23.11 -11.29
CA VAL A 1032 -15.45 21.85 -10.74
C VAL A 1032 -15.79 20.66 -11.65
N PHE A 1033 -17.03 20.58 -12.13
CA PHE A 1033 -17.46 19.49 -13.00
C PHE A 1033 -16.73 19.50 -14.35
N ASN A 1034 -16.47 20.69 -14.89
CA ASN A 1034 -15.75 20.87 -16.14
C ASN A 1034 -14.26 20.49 -16.04
N ALA A 1035 -13.61 20.86 -14.93
CA ALA A 1035 -12.22 20.48 -14.67
C ALA A 1035 -12.07 18.95 -14.63
N LEU A 1036 -12.98 18.26 -13.93
CA LEU A 1036 -12.99 16.80 -13.84
C LEU A 1036 -13.23 16.12 -15.20
N ASN A 1037 -14.13 16.65 -16.02
CA ASN A 1037 -14.35 16.12 -17.37
C ASN A 1037 -13.17 16.33 -18.30
N SER A 1038 -12.44 17.44 -18.14
CA SER A 1038 -11.24 17.73 -18.93
C SER A 1038 -10.12 16.75 -18.59
N ILE A 1039 -9.93 16.47 -17.30
CA ILE A 1039 -9.00 15.42 -16.83
C ILE A 1039 -9.39 14.04 -17.38
N LYS A 1040 -10.68 13.70 -17.30
CA LYS A 1040 -11.20 12.43 -17.83
C LYS A 1040 -10.90 12.29 -19.33
N ARG A 1041 -11.09 13.36 -20.12
CA ARG A 1041 -10.79 13.35 -21.56
C ARG A 1041 -9.30 13.16 -21.84
N MET A 1042 -8.43 13.91 -21.15
CA MET A 1042 -6.97 13.79 -21.33
C MET A 1042 -6.44 12.39 -20.99
N ILE A 1043 -7.01 11.72 -19.98
CA ILE A 1043 -6.70 10.32 -19.65
C ILE A 1043 -7.16 9.36 -20.76
N LEU A 1044 -8.34 9.59 -21.34
CA LEU A 1044 -8.85 8.79 -22.46
C LEU A 1044 -8.01 8.98 -23.73
N ASP A 1045 -7.52 10.20 -23.97
CA ASP A 1045 -6.65 10.54 -25.10
C ASP A 1045 -5.18 10.10 -24.88
N LYS A 1046 -4.88 9.42 -23.76
CA LYS A 1046 -3.56 8.91 -23.34
C LYS A 1046 -2.48 9.99 -23.11
N ASP A 1047 -2.86 11.26 -22.94
CA ASP A 1047 -1.93 12.35 -22.60
C ASP A 1047 -1.79 12.48 -21.07
N ASN A 1048 -1.09 11.52 -20.48
CA ASN A 1048 -0.93 11.41 -19.03
C ASN A 1048 -0.13 12.56 -18.42
N GLU A 1049 0.79 13.18 -19.16
CA GLU A 1049 1.57 14.31 -18.66
C GLU A 1049 0.71 15.58 -18.55
N LYS A 1050 -0.11 15.88 -19.58
CA LYS A 1050 -1.02 17.03 -19.55
C LYS A 1050 -2.10 16.85 -18.48
N ALA A 1051 -2.62 15.63 -18.31
CA ALA A 1051 -3.58 15.30 -17.25
C ALA A 1051 -3.00 15.50 -15.84
N SER A 1052 -1.77 15.02 -15.59
CA SER A 1052 -1.07 15.16 -14.31
C SER A 1052 -0.78 16.63 -13.98
N ARG A 1053 -0.32 17.40 -14.97
CA ARG A 1053 -0.07 18.85 -14.83
C ARG A 1053 -1.36 19.62 -14.53
N TYR A 1054 -2.45 19.30 -15.22
CA TYR A 1054 -3.76 19.91 -14.99
C TYR A 1054 -4.32 19.60 -13.60
N LEU A 1055 -4.23 18.35 -13.15
CA LEU A 1055 -4.69 17.92 -11.82
C LEU A 1055 -3.91 18.61 -10.69
N SER A 1056 -2.59 18.75 -10.85
CA SER A 1056 -1.74 19.41 -9.85
C SER A 1056 -2.09 20.89 -9.70
N LYS A 1057 -2.30 21.60 -10.82
CA LYS A 1057 -2.75 23.00 -10.81
C LYS A 1057 -4.18 23.15 -10.25
N PHE A 1058 -5.07 22.21 -10.54
CA PHE A 1058 -6.44 22.20 -10.01
C PHE A 1058 -6.46 22.10 -8.48
N ALA A 1059 -5.68 21.19 -7.91
CA ALA A 1059 -5.57 21.03 -6.47
C ALA A 1059 -4.99 22.29 -5.79
N LEU A 1060 -3.99 22.93 -6.41
CA LEU A 1060 -3.43 24.20 -5.93
C LEU A 1060 -4.48 25.31 -5.93
N MET A 1061 -5.22 25.48 -7.03
CA MET A 1061 -6.26 26.50 -7.16
C MET A 1061 -7.38 26.35 -6.11
N ILE A 1062 -7.86 25.12 -5.84
CA ILE A 1062 -8.90 24.89 -4.82
C ILE A 1062 -8.41 25.31 -3.44
N ARG A 1063 -7.16 25.00 -3.11
CA ARG A 1063 -6.56 25.40 -1.83
C ARG A 1063 -6.46 26.92 -1.70
N MET A 1064 -5.98 27.61 -2.73
CA MET A 1064 -5.89 29.07 -2.74
C MET A 1064 -7.29 29.71 -2.64
N THR A 1065 -8.28 29.18 -3.37
CA THR A 1065 -9.67 29.67 -3.33
C THR A 1065 -10.27 29.57 -1.92
N LEU A 1066 -10.09 28.43 -1.24
CA LEU A 1066 -10.58 28.24 0.13
C LEU A 1066 -9.87 29.14 1.13
N ASN A 1067 -8.57 29.39 0.97
CA ASN A 1067 -7.84 30.32 1.83
C ASN A 1067 -8.26 31.77 1.59
N HIS A 1068 -8.33 32.22 0.33
CA HIS A 1068 -8.74 33.59 -0.01
C HIS A 1068 -10.20 33.86 0.38
N SER A 1069 -11.08 32.85 0.40
CA SER A 1069 -12.49 33.01 0.82
C SER A 1069 -12.67 33.34 2.31
N LYS A 1070 -11.68 33.05 3.15
CA LYS A 1070 -11.72 33.33 4.59
C LYS A 1070 -11.30 34.76 4.93
N GLU A 1071 -10.49 35.36 4.06
CA GLU A 1071 -9.92 36.69 4.26
C GLU A 1071 -10.69 37.74 3.45
N ILE A 1072 -10.83 38.95 4.02
CA ILE A 1072 -11.54 40.05 3.36
C ILE A 1072 -10.64 40.72 2.31
N PHE A 1073 -9.35 40.86 2.64
CA PHE A 1073 -8.29 41.38 1.78
C PHE A 1073 -7.14 40.36 1.73
N VAL A 1074 -6.48 40.26 0.58
CA VAL A 1074 -5.31 39.41 0.30
C VAL A 1074 -4.23 40.28 -0.35
N SER A 1075 -2.96 39.88 -0.32
CA SER A 1075 -1.93 40.69 -0.97
C SER A 1075 -2.12 40.70 -2.50
N LEU A 1076 -1.61 41.75 -3.16
CA LEU A 1076 -1.59 41.81 -4.61
C LEU A 1076 -0.76 40.67 -5.21
N GLU A 1077 0.34 40.26 -4.56
CA GLU A 1077 1.13 39.09 -4.94
C GLU A 1077 0.29 37.81 -4.95
N GLU A 1078 -0.44 37.52 -3.87
CA GLU A 1078 -1.32 36.35 -3.77
C GLU A 1078 -2.43 36.40 -4.83
N THR A 1079 -2.95 37.59 -5.12
CA THR A 1079 -3.96 37.80 -6.16
C THR A 1079 -3.40 37.54 -7.55
N VAL A 1080 -2.18 38.00 -7.85
CA VAL A 1080 -1.51 37.77 -9.14
C VAL A 1080 -1.18 36.30 -9.32
N GLU A 1081 -0.67 35.62 -8.29
CA GLU A 1081 -0.39 34.18 -8.33
C GLU A 1081 -1.67 33.37 -8.58
N TYR A 1082 -2.77 33.76 -7.93
CA TYR A 1082 -4.08 33.15 -8.13
C TYR A 1082 -4.57 33.31 -9.57
N LEU A 1083 -4.55 34.53 -10.11
CA LEU A 1083 -5.00 34.82 -11.49
C LEU A 1083 -4.13 34.13 -12.53
N LYS A 1084 -2.81 34.07 -12.31
CA LYS A 1084 -1.87 33.33 -13.17
C LYS A 1084 -2.20 31.85 -13.19
N THR A 1085 -2.38 31.24 -12.01
CA THR A 1085 -2.73 29.81 -11.90
C THR A 1085 -4.08 29.51 -12.57
N TYR A 1086 -5.06 30.39 -12.41
CA TYR A 1086 -6.36 30.27 -13.07
C TYR A 1086 -6.25 30.35 -14.60
N LEU A 1087 -5.53 31.35 -15.13
CA LEU A 1087 -5.35 31.54 -16.57
C LEU A 1087 -4.56 30.40 -17.22
N GLU A 1088 -3.50 29.90 -16.58
CA GLU A 1088 -2.75 28.73 -17.05
C GLU A 1088 -3.62 27.47 -17.11
N MET A 1089 -4.54 27.32 -16.15
CA MET A 1089 -5.48 26.20 -16.15
C MET A 1089 -6.50 26.29 -17.28
N GLU A 1090 -7.10 27.46 -17.51
CA GLU A 1090 -8.01 27.65 -18.64
C GLU A 1090 -7.28 27.55 -19.98
N GLN A 1091 -6.03 28.03 -20.07
CA GLN A 1091 -5.20 27.88 -21.27
C GLN A 1091 -4.95 26.39 -21.60
N LEU A 1092 -4.59 25.57 -20.60
CA LEU A 1092 -4.42 24.13 -20.77
C LEU A 1092 -5.73 23.41 -21.15
N ARG A 1093 -6.87 23.90 -20.65
CA ARG A 1093 -8.19 23.34 -20.93
C ARG A 1093 -8.61 23.54 -22.38
N PHE A 1094 -8.19 24.66 -22.97
CA PHE A 1094 -8.50 25.02 -24.35
C PHE A 1094 -7.31 24.89 -25.29
N ASP A 1095 -6.42 23.91 -25.04
CA ASP A 1095 -5.30 23.56 -25.91
C ASP A 1095 -4.44 24.75 -26.35
N ASP A 1096 -4.15 25.65 -25.41
CA ASP A 1096 -3.33 26.85 -25.63
C ASP A 1096 -3.92 27.85 -26.66
N SER A 1097 -5.24 27.82 -26.86
CA SER A 1097 -5.97 28.65 -27.85
C SER A 1097 -6.00 30.16 -27.56
N PHE A 1098 -5.49 30.60 -26.42
CA PHE A 1098 -5.34 32.02 -26.10
C PHE A 1098 -4.03 32.29 -25.35
N THR A 1099 -3.59 33.55 -25.39
CA THR A 1099 -2.40 34.02 -24.67
C THR A 1099 -2.79 35.09 -23.66
N PHE A 1100 -2.05 35.16 -22.56
CA PHE A 1100 -2.30 36.14 -21.51
C PHE A 1100 -1.03 36.82 -21.04
N SER A 1101 -1.17 38.03 -20.52
CA SER A 1101 -0.09 38.75 -19.82
C SER A 1101 -0.66 39.44 -18.58
N ILE A 1102 0.07 39.34 -17.46
CA ILE A 1102 -0.25 40.03 -16.21
C ILE A 1102 0.96 40.89 -15.88
N ASN A 1103 0.78 42.21 -15.86
CA ASN A 1103 1.85 43.17 -15.60
C ASN A 1103 1.50 44.04 -14.39
N THR A 1104 2.50 44.33 -13.57
CA THR A 1104 2.41 45.27 -12.44
C THR A 1104 3.29 46.49 -12.72
N GLY A 1105 2.79 47.69 -12.42
CA GLY A 1105 3.58 48.92 -12.54
C GLY A 1105 4.74 48.95 -11.56
N GLN A 1106 5.86 49.60 -11.93
CA GLN A 1106 7.07 49.66 -11.10
C GLN A 1106 6.90 50.38 -9.75
N ASN A 1107 5.82 51.14 -9.57
CA ASN A 1107 5.56 51.95 -8.38
C ASN A 1107 4.61 51.26 -7.37
N ILE A 1108 4.37 49.95 -7.48
CA ILE A 1108 3.49 49.19 -6.56
C ILE A 1108 4.31 48.18 -5.77
N ASP A 1109 4.18 48.20 -4.45
CA ASP A 1109 4.68 47.11 -3.61
C ASP A 1109 3.65 45.96 -3.59
N VAL A 1110 3.93 44.90 -4.35
CA VAL A 1110 3.01 43.77 -4.51
C VAL A 1110 2.80 42.97 -3.21
N THR A 1111 3.71 43.08 -2.24
CA THR A 1111 3.67 42.29 -1.00
C THR A 1111 2.82 42.95 0.09
N GLU A 1112 2.92 44.28 0.23
CA GLU A 1112 2.18 45.04 1.25
C GLU A 1112 0.82 45.54 0.75
N THR A 1113 0.63 45.63 -0.56
CA THR A 1113 -0.62 46.14 -1.14
C THR A 1113 -1.76 45.13 -0.99
N ALA A 1114 -2.83 45.53 -0.28
CA ALA A 1114 -4.02 44.72 -0.03
C ALA A 1114 -5.08 44.91 -1.12
N ILE A 1115 -5.57 43.81 -1.68
CA ILE A 1115 -6.66 43.78 -2.66
C ILE A 1115 -7.81 42.91 -2.13
N PRO A 1116 -9.07 43.28 -2.40
CA PRO A 1116 -10.21 42.48 -1.95
C PRO A 1116 -10.21 41.07 -2.55
N SER A 1117 -10.40 40.06 -1.70
CA SER A 1117 -10.30 38.66 -2.11
C SER A 1117 -11.35 38.27 -3.17
N LEU A 1118 -10.91 37.55 -4.21
CA LEU A 1118 -11.77 36.96 -5.25
C LEU A 1118 -12.67 37.98 -6.02
N MET A 1119 -12.31 39.27 -6.07
CA MET A 1119 -13.07 40.28 -6.83
C MET A 1119 -12.71 40.36 -8.30
N ILE A 1120 -11.44 40.14 -8.64
CA ILE A 1120 -10.91 40.29 -10.01
C ILE A 1120 -11.22 39.05 -10.85
N GLN A 1121 -11.22 37.87 -10.22
CA GLN A 1121 -11.42 36.59 -10.89
C GLN A 1121 -12.67 36.56 -11.79
N PRO A 1122 -13.91 36.87 -11.33
CA PRO A 1122 -15.09 36.73 -12.17
C PRO A 1122 -15.08 37.64 -13.41
N LEU A 1123 -14.34 38.76 -13.35
CA LEU A 1123 -14.14 39.65 -14.51
C LEU A 1123 -13.23 38.98 -15.55
N VAL A 1124 -12.18 38.29 -15.10
CA VAL A 1124 -11.30 37.48 -15.96
C VAL A 1124 -12.05 36.29 -16.54
N GLU A 1125 -12.91 35.61 -15.75
CA GLU A 1125 -13.74 34.51 -16.27
C GLU A 1125 -14.66 35.00 -17.39
N ASN A 1126 -15.33 36.14 -17.20
CA ASN A 1126 -16.20 36.73 -18.22
C ASN A 1126 -15.42 37.10 -19.50
N ALA A 1127 -14.22 37.66 -19.37
CA ALA A 1127 -13.37 38.01 -20.50
C ALA A 1127 -13.00 36.77 -21.35
N ILE A 1128 -12.72 35.62 -20.71
CA ILE A 1128 -12.42 34.37 -21.41
C ILE A 1128 -13.69 33.80 -22.05
N TRP A 1129 -14.72 33.53 -21.26
CA TRP A 1129 -15.88 32.74 -21.67
C TRP A 1129 -16.84 33.50 -22.59
N HIS A 1130 -17.10 34.76 -22.30
CA HIS A 1130 -18.06 35.59 -23.05
C HIS A 1130 -17.37 36.50 -24.08
N GLY A 1131 -16.09 36.82 -23.89
CA GLY A 1131 -15.28 37.62 -24.82
C GLY A 1131 -14.51 36.76 -25.82
N LEU A 1132 -13.50 36.03 -25.35
CA LEU A 1132 -12.51 35.35 -26.19
C LEU A 1132 -12.99 34.03 -26.81
N MET A 1133 -13.70 33.19 -26.07
CA MET A 1133 -14.09 31.87 -26.59
C MET A 1133 -14.99 31.93 -27.83
N PRO A 1134 -15.99 32.84 -27.91
CA PRO A 1134 -16.82 33.02 -29.10
C PRO A 1134 -16.10 33.72 -30.27
N SER A 1135 -14.97 34.40 -30.03
CA SER A 1135 -14.27 35.16 -31.08
C SER A 1135 -13.51 34.25 -32.04
N GLN A 1136 -13.42 34.69 -33.29
CA GLN A 1136 -12.66 34.04 -34.36
C GLN A 1136 -11.36 34.81 -34.57
N GLY A 1137 -10.20 34.12 -34.56
CA GLY A 1137 -8.87 34.73 -34.71
C GLY A 1137 -7.99 34.64 -33.46
N ASP A 1138 -6.95 35.48 -33.40
CA ASP A 1138 -5.98 35.57 -32.30
C ASP A 1138 -6.69 35.96 -30.98
N LYS A 1139 -6.50 35.18 -29.91
CA LYS A 1139 -7.15 35.42 -28.60
C LYS A 1139 -6.13 35.89 -27.56
N LYS A 1140 -6.32 37.10 -27.04
CA LYS A 1140 -5.38 37.77 -26.12
C LYS A 1140 -6.13 38.43 -24.98
N ILE A 1141 -5.66 38.18 -23.76
CA ILE A 1141 -6.11 38.88 -22.55
C ILE A 1141 -4.93 39.55 -21.85
N ARG A 1142 -5.10 40.81 -21.47
CA ARG A 1142 -4.08 41.59 -20.78
C ARG A 1142 -4.64 42.11 -19.47
N ILE A 1143 -3.93 41.83 -18.38
CA ILE A 1143 -4.24 42.33 -17.05
C ILE A 1143 -3.09 43.26 -16.63
N LEU A 1144 -3.42 44.49 -16.26
CA LEU A 1144 -2.45 45.50 -15.85
C LEU A 1144 -2.87 46.15 -14.54
N PHE A 1145 -1.99 46.08 -13.55
CA PHE A 1145 -2.11 46.76 -12.27
C PHE A 1145 -1.23 48.01 -12.26
N THR A 1146 -1.83 49.18 -12.03
CA THR A 1146 -1.12 50.46 -11.88
C THR A 1146 -1.54 51.14 -10.59
N GLN A 1147 -0.65 51.94 -10.01
CA GLN A 1147 -0.95 52.81 -8.88
C GLN A 1147 -0.62 54.24 -9.26
N GLN A 1148 -1.56 55.14 -9.01
CA GLN A 1148 -1.37 56.59 -9.11
C GLN A 1148 -1.84 57.20 -7.79
N GLU A 1149 -0.94 57.95 -7.14
CA GLU A 1149 -1.15 58.50 -5.80
C GLU A 1149 -1.59 57.41 -4.80
N ASN A 1150 -2.81 57.53 -4.26
CA ASN A 1150 -3.39 56.61 -3.29
C ASN A 1150 -4.47 55.70 -3.91
N LYS A 1151 -4.50 55.52 -5.24
CA LYS A 1151 -5.46 54.67 -5.95
C LYS A 1151 -4.77 53.58 -6.78
N ILE A 1152 -5.20 52.34 -6.59
CA ILE A 1152 -4.81 51.17 -7.38
C ILE A 1152 -5.87 50.95 -8.46
N THR A 1153 -5.40 50.76 -9.69
CA THR A 1153 -6.24 50.49 -10.86
C THR A 1153 -5.84 49.15 -11.45
N CYS A 1154 -6.79 48.22 -11.51
CA CYS A 1154 -6.68 46.97 -12.25
C CYS A 1154 -7.45 47.11 -13.56
N SER A 1155 -6.76 46.97 -14.69
CA SER A 1155 -7.39 46.95 -16.01
C SER A 1155 -7.28 45.56 -16.62
N ILE A 1156 -8.41 45.04 -17.11
CA ILE A 1156 -8.51 43.76 -17.82
C ILE A 1156 -9.00 44.08 -19.23
N GLU A 1157 -8.21 43.75 -20.23
CA GLU A 1157 -8.51 44.04 -21.64
C GLU A 1157 -8.47 42.73 -22.43
N ASP A 1158 -9.57 42.40 -23.12
CA ASP A 1158 -9.66 41.29 -24.06
C ASP A 1158 -9.91 41.80 -25.49
N ASN A 1159 -9.46 41.03 -26.49
CA ASN A 1159 -9.71 41.32 -27.91
C ASN A 1159 -10.86 40.47 -28.49
N GLY A 1160 -11.81 40.07 -27.66
CA GLY A 1160 -12.93 39.22 -28.00
C GLY A 1160 -14.02 39.92 -28.81
N ILE A 1161 -15.23 39.36 -28.77
CA ILE A 1161 -16.37 39.84 -29.59
C ILE A 1161 -16.97 41.19 -29.14
N GLY A 1162 -16.64 41.67 -27.94
CA GLY A 1162 -17.27 42.86 -27.33
C GLY A 1162 -18.65 42.59 -26.73
N ILE A 1163 -19.15 43.52 -25.91
CA ILE A 1163 -20.35 43.33 -25.09
C ILE A 1163 -21.61 43.34 -25.94
N ARG A 1164 -21.75 44.31 -26.85
CA ARG A 1164 -22.95 44.45 -27.70
C ARG A 1164 -23.17 43.24 -28.60
N ALA A 1165 -22.08 42.66 -29.12
CA ALA A 1165 -22.16 41.43 -29.92
C ALA A 1165 -22.53 40.21 -29.06
N SER A 1166 -22.00 40.14 -27.84
CA SER A 1166 -22.33 39.09 -26.87
C SER A 1166 -23.81 39.13 -26.43
N GLU A 1167 -24.39 40.31 -26.26
CA GLU A 1167 -25.81 40.49 -25.94
C GLU A 1167 -26.73 40.09 -27.11
N LYS A 1168 -26.39 40.46 -28.35
CA LYS A 1168 -27.15 40.03 -29.55
C LYS A 1168 -27.18 38.51 -29.73
N LEU A 1169 -26.10 37.80 -29.39
CA LEU A 1169 -26.07 36.34 -29.42
C LEU A 1169 -26.99 35.69 -28.37
N LYS A 1170 -27.35 36.41 -27.29
CA LYS A 1170 -28.20 35.91 -26.21
C LYS A 1170 -29.70 36.08 -26.48
N GLU A 1171 -30.12 37.01 -27.35
CA GLU A 1171 -31.55 37.23 -27.68
C GLU A 1171 -32.21 36.06 -28.42
N GLY A 1172 -31.44 35.14 -29.02
CA GLY A 1172 -31.95 33.96 -29.74
C GLY A 1172 -32.24 32.71 -28.89
N ASN A 1173 -31.83 32.66 -27.62
CA ASN A 1173 -32.04 31.51 -26.73
C ASN A 1173 -32.96 31.88 -25.56
N THR A 1174 -34.20 31.38 -25.58
CA THR A 1174 -35.24 31.58 -24.56
C THR A 1174 -34.91 30.91 -23.22
N THR A 1175 -34.00 31.51 -22.45
CA THR A 1175 -33.99 31.53 -20.98
C THR A 1175 -33.23 32.78 -20.54
N LEU A 1176 -33.96 33.77 -20.02
CA LEU A 1176 -33.44 35.04 -19.52
C LEU A 1176 -32.59 34.83 -18.24
N HIS A 1177 -31.37 34.32 -18.37
CA HIS A 1177 -30.38 34.36 -17.28
C HIS A 1177 -29.71 35.73 -17.27
N ARG A 1178 -30.24 36.68 -16.48
CA ARG A 1178 -29.52 37.89 -16.07
C ARG A 1178 -28.17 37.49 -15.46
N SER A 1179 -27.09 38.21 -15.79
CA SER A 1179 -25.72 37.88 -15.38
C SER A 1179 -25.50 38.08 -13.88
N VAL A 1180 -25.90 37.07 -13.10
CA VAL A 1180 -25.76 37.01 -11.63
C VAL A 1180 -24.35 37.39 -11.14
N GLY A 1181 -23.31 37.10 -11.93
CA GLY A 1181 -21.92 37.41 -11.59
C GLY A 1181 -21.56 38.91 -11.51
N LEU A 1182 -22.06 39.74 -12.43
CA LEU A 1182 -21.76 41.19 -12.46
C LEU A 1182 -22.52 41.96 -11.39
N GLU A 1183 -23.77 41.54 -11.12
CA GLU A 1183 -24.61 42.09 -10.06
C GLU A 1183 -24.03 41.79 -8.68
N ASN A 1184 -23.49 40.57 -8.49
CA ASN A 1184 -22.76 40.20 -7.27
C ASN A 1184 -21.50 41.04 -7.04
N ILE A 1185 -20.73 41.35 -8.09
CA ILE A 1185 -19.57 42.23 -7.98
C ILE A 1185 -19.99 43.66 -7.60
N ARG A 1186 -21.02 44.23 -8.26
CA ARG A 1186 -21.52 45.57 -7.94
C ARG A 1186 -22.03 45.66 -6.49
N ASN A 1187 -22.74 44.65 -6.01
CA ASN A 1187 -23.18 44.57 -4.62
C ASN A 1187 -22.00 44.49 -3.64
N ARG A 1188 -20.94 43.75 -4.00
CA ARG A 1188 -19.72 43.65 -3.18
C ARG A 1188 -18.95 44.98 -3.13
N ILE A 1189 -18.82 45.68 -4.27
CA ILE A 1189 -18.21 47.02 -4.34
C ILE A 1189 -18.96 48.01 -3.43
N ARG A 1190 -20.30 48.00 -3.47
CA ARG A 1190 -21.12 48.87 -2.62
C ARG A 1190 -20.86 48.62 -1.13
N MET A 1191 -20.87 47.36 -0.69
CA MET A 1191 -20.59 47.00 0.71
C MET A 1191 -19.18 47.40 1.14
N MET A 1192 -18.21 47.27 0.24
CA MET A 1192 -16.82 47.63 0.52
C MET A 1192 -16.65 49.14 0.72
N ASN A 1193 -17.29 49.94 -0.12
CA ASN A 1193 -17.25 51.39 -0.01
C ASN A 1193 -17.96 51.87 1.27
N GLU A 1194 -19.11 51.29 1.62
CA GLU A 1194 -19.86 51.65 2.83
C GLU A 1194 -19.10 51.29 4.12
N LYS A 1195 -18.34 50.18 4.14
CA LYS A 1195 -17.75 49.65 5.38
C LYS A 1195 -16.27 49.93 5.57
N TYR A 1196 -15.51 50.07 4.48
CA TYR A 1196 -14.05 50.19 4.50
C TYR A 1196 -13.53 51.45 3.79
N ASN A 1197 -14.43 52.33 3.32
CA ASN A 1197 -14.13 53.62 2.67
C ASN A 1197 -13.14 53.50 1.49
N THR A 1198 -13.27 52.42 0.71
CA THR A 1198 -12.32 52.02 -0.33
C THR A 1198 -12.44 52.76 -1.66
N GLU A 1199 -13.44 53.64 -1.83
CA GLU A 1199 -13.78 54.33 -3.09
C GLU A 1199 -13.67 53.44 -4.35
N CYS A 1200 -14.07 52.18 -4.22
CA CYS A 1200 -13.96 51.20 -5.27
C CYS A 1200 -14.98 51.47 -6.38
N THR A 1201 -14.52 51.55 -7.63
CA THR A 1201 -15.35 51.77 -8.81
C THR A 1201 -15.05 50.71 -9.87
N LEU A 1202 -16.09 50.33 -10.62
CA LEU A 1202 -16.00 49.38 -11.73
C LEU A 1202 -16.58 50.03 -12.99
N GLU A 1203 -15.72 50.22 -13.97
CA GLU A 1203 -16.08 50.71 -15.30
C GLU A 1203 -15.87 49.59 -16.32
N ILE A 1204 -16.82 49.44 -17.24
CA ILE A 1204 -16.76 48.43 -18.29
C ILE A 1204 -17.00 49.15 -19.61
N ILE A 1205 -16.03 49.06 -20.51
CA ILE A 1205 -15.97 49.79 -21.76
C ILE A 1205 -15.89 48.78 -22.90
N ASP A 1206 -16.76 48.93 -23.90
CA ASP A 1206 -16.65 48.20 -25.16
C ASP A 1206 -15.61 48.91 -26.04
N LEU A 1207 -14.55 48.21 -26.48
CA LEU A 1207 -13.43 48.83 -27.19
C LEU A 1207 -13.85 49.49 -28.51
N TRP A 1208 -15.00 49.10 -29.06
CA TRP A 1208 -15.60 49.74 -30.23
C TRP A 1208 -15.95 51.22 -29.98
N GLU A 1209 -16.26 51.59 -28.74
CA GLU A 1209 -16.60 52.98 -28.35
C GLU A 1209 -15.36 53.88 -28.29
N ILE A 1210 -14.16 53.30 -28.13
CA ILE A 1210 -12.88 54.02 -28.07
C ILE A 1210 -12.29 54.18 -29.48
N ASN A 1211 -12.37 53.15 -30.33
CA ASN A 1211 -11.89 53.18 -31.70
C ASN A 1211 -12.80 52.34 -32.61
N ALA A 1212 -13.41 52.96 -33.62
CA ALA A 1212 -14.22 52.26 -34.61
C ALA A 1212 -13.36 51.22 -35.37
N GLY A 1213 -13.66 49.94 -35.20
CA GLY A 1213 -12.90 48.82 -35.79
C GLY A 1213 -12.17 47.92 -34.78
N CYS A 1214 -12.08 48.29 -33.50
CA CYS A 1214 -11.55 47.44 -32.44
C CYS A 1214 -12.67 46.60 -31.81
N SER A 1215 -12.51 45.28 -31.76
CA SER A 1215 -13.41 44.35 -31.04
C SER A 1215 -12.78 43.93 -29.72
N GLY A 1216 -13.58 43.95 -28.64
CA GLY A 1216 -13.16 43.47 -27.33
C GLY A 1216 -13.72 44.29 -26.17
N THR A 1217 -13.40 43.89 -24.95
CA THR A 1217 -13.89 44.55 -23.73
C THR A 1217 -12.73 45.02 -22.87
N LYS A 1218 -12.85 46.22 -22.30
CA LYS A 1218 -11.94 46.73 -21.29
C LYS A 1218 -12.69 46.99 -19.98
N VAL A 1219 -12.27 46.30 -18.93
CA VAL A 1219 -12.81 46.46 -17.58
C VAL A 1219 -11.78 47.15 -16.71
N ILE A 1220 -12.17 48.22 -16.03
CA ILE A 1220 -11.33 49.00 -15.13
C ILE A 1220 -11.93 48.94 -13.73
N LEU A 1221 -11.18 48.35 -12.80
CA LEU A 1221 -11.50 48.31 -11.38
C LEU A 1221 -10.52 49.22 -10.63
N GLN A 1222 -11.01 50.29 -10.03
CA GLN A 1222 -10.18 51.24 -9.27
C GLN A 1222 -10.56 51.19 -7.79
N LEU A 1223 -9.60 51.24 -6.88
CA LEU A 1223 -9.83 51.30 -5.44
C LEU A 1223 -8.71 52.09 -4.74
N ASN A 1224 -8.97 52.63 -3.55
CA ASN A 1224 -7.93 53.25 -2.72
C ASN A 1224 -6.90 52.21 -2.26
N SER A 1225 -5.63 52.60 -2.17
CA SER A 1225 -4.55 51.76 -1.66
C SER A 1225 -4.78 51.47 -0.19
N ILE A 1226 -4.68 50.19 0.17
CA ILE A 1226 -4.79 49.70 1.54
C ILE A 1226 -3.52 48.89 1.76
N ASN A 1227 -2.73 49.23 2.79
CA ASN A 1227 -1.56 48.46 3.14
C ASN A 1227 -1.95 47.46 4.25
N LEU A 1228 -1.50 46.22 4.12
CA LEU A 1228 -1.75 45.11 5.07
C LEU A 1228 -0.97 45.25 6.38
#